data_AF-A0A239R4S4-F1
#
_entry.id   AF-A0A239R4S4-F1
#
_cell.length_a   1.000
_cell.length_b   1.000
_cell.length_c   1.000
_cell.angle_alpha   90.00
_cell.angle_beta   90.00
_cell.angle_gamma   90.00
#
_symmetry.space_group_name_H-M   'P 1'
#
loop_
_entity.id
_entity.type
_entity.pdbx_description
1 polymer ?
#
loop_
_entity_poly.entity_id
_entity_poly.type
_entity_poly.pdbx_seq_one_letter_code
_entity_poly.pdbx_strand_id
1 'polypeptide(L)'
;MGILSILEKDADNEIINDTERILRTHYSAAAKDLLSKYLQLKQHPDTRVIEPFSLYATALNILMANSSVPPEKYSEAMTYGESIYSEMFPYEEQTPDFQELSVIFIEMFNRDGVVARKLFNGGIYDLFGNKFNYMKWVKNVMGNTSDGVIEAFVKPYAVEARVYFLDEDCFTANLIDVTSKLQKSADRQAVYDDELDKLHHMSGIYDVNEAALLDAVRKIQMAQVLHDKVVELVKVVEERVNILDATSRNAVADTKTICEDEVKKAKYELSIIDEKLKAAYDAAVAEQKQVVLYEKKKLVDEVFAEAEERLSQLKQAAEKTINTVKLEMPEGITQLDLGAVQSQIRVTAPAPGINVVPGTSAGVSSGISASVTSGTVDGITTASDYLGSHDDYARVYEPQIMVKDDDVEIPGVNPLLDESKNFADRYKEAMDKKAYMIATGEHFHNKFDDVLTAVMENSNPYLIGPSGCGKTYMVSQLAKILGMEFIDIGYINEEYDILGFQTANGGYSRPNFYRCYKYGKIAFCDELDNGNSRATVKLNSFLSNLKDASYSFPNGENVRRHPNFRIIGAGNTDGNGADSNYNSREKIEESVQQRFTPIYVGYDNEVEKKILSDYPDWYAFLVLFRMATDEWSRKNYGDAPGIITTRDAVRIKKYKDNNSFDMNKILEYEFIQTKDITYLAFIEDHIRQNIKDYGSAAEIFKAFSTMIDSRRG
;
A
#
# COMPACT_ATOMS: atom_id res chain seq x y z
N MET A 1 -42.39 45.61 3.94
CA MET A 1 -41.43 46.74 3.81
C MET A 1 -41.86 48.02 4.54
N GLY A 2 -43.15 48.26 4.84
CA GLY A 2 -43.59 49.60 5.28
C GLY A 2 -43.21 50.08 6.70
N ILE A 3 -42.85 49.20 7.66
CA ILE A 3 -42.63 49.59 9.07
C ILE A 3 -41.15 49.81 9.41
N LEU A 4 -40.25 48.96 8.90
CA LEU A 4 -38.79 49.12 9.08
C LEU A 4 -38.29 50.46 8.51
N SER A 5 -38.68 50.78 7.28
CA SER A 5 -38.32 52.03 6.57
C SER A 5 -38.80 53.32 7.25
N ILE A 6 -39.69 53.24 8.25
CA ILE A 6 -40.09 54.40 9.06
C ILE A 6 -39.17 54.52 10.29
N LEU A 7 -38.95 53.41 11.00
CA LEU A 7 -38.07 53.36 12.17
C LEU A 7 -36.62 53.76 11.87
N GLU A 8 -36.10 53.34 10.71
CA GLU A 8 -34.78 53.74 10.22
C GLU A 8 -34.71 55.27 10.01
N LYS A 9 -35.73 55.86 9.37
CA LYS A 9 -35.80 57.29 9.10
C LYS A 9 -36.00 58.15 10.34
N ASP A 10 -36.70 57.66 11.36
CA ASP A 10 -36.82 58.36 12.63
C ASP A 10 -35.46 58.41 13.36
N ALA A 11 -34.70 57.30 13.35
CA ALA A 11 -33.35 57.23 13.93
C ALA A 11 -32.31 58.10 13.19
N ASP A 12 -32.32 58.09 11.85
CA ASP A 12 -31.49 58.98 11.03
C ASP A 12 -31.72 60.46 11.39
N ASN A 13 -32.99 60.86 11.50
CA ASN A 13 -33.36 62.22 11.87
C ASN A 13 -32.98 62.57 13.31
N GLU A 14 -33.04 61.63 14.25
CA GLU A 14 -32.55 61.85 15.63
C GLU A 14 -31.05 62.15 15.62
N ILE A 15 -30.22 61.33 14.97
CA ILE A 15 -28.76 61.52 14.88
C ILE A 15 -28.40 62.84 14.19
N ILE A 16 -29.09 63.19 13.10
CA ILE A 16 -28.87 64.45 12.35
C ILE A 16 -29.19 65.69 13.21
N ASN A 17 -30.22 65.63 14.05
CA ASN A 17 -30.62 66.75 14.90
C ASN A 17 -29.77 66.83 16.19
N ASP A 18 -29.36 65.71 16.76
CA ASP A 18 -28.46 65.66 17.91
C ASP A 18 -27.04 66.13 17.56
N THR A 19 -26.53 65.77 16.37
CA THR A 19 -25.25 66.29 15.85
C THR A 19 -25.31 67.81 15.67
N GLU A 20 -26.42 68.35 15.16
CA GLU A 20 -26.63 69.80 15.07
C GLU A 20 -26.68 70.46 16.45
N ARG A 21 -27.35 69.84 17.43
CA ARG A 21 -27.42 70.31 18.82
C ARG A 21 -26.02 70.39 19.45
N ILE A 22 -25.18 69.37 19.25
CA ILE A 22 -23.80 69.34 19.74
C ILE A 22 -22.99 70.47 19.10
N LEU A 23 -22.97 70.58 17.77
CA LEU A 23 -22.25 71.64 17.05
C LEU A 23 -22.65 73.05 17.53
N ARG A 24 -23.94 73.29 17.79
CA ARG A 24 -24.44 74.57 18.33
C ARG A 24 -23.95 74.92 19.73
N THR A 25 -23.40 73.97 20.49
CA THR A 25 -22.81 74.20 21.83
C THR A 25 -21.29 74.43 21.81
N HIS A 26 -20.61 74.22 20.68
CA HIS A 26 -19.17 74.49 20.55
C HIS A 26 -18.90 75.94 20.11
N TYR A 27 -18.31 76.74 20.99
CA TYR A 27 -18.18 78.19 20.80
C TYR A 27 -16.94 78.66 19.98
N SER A 28 -16.09 77.75 19.50
CA SER A 28 -14.86 78.10 18.76
C SER A 28 -15.16 78.69 17.37
N ALA A 29 -14.19 79.40 16.77
CA ALA A 29 -14.35 79.95 15.42
C ALA A 29 -14.50 78.85 14.36
N ALA A 30 -13.69 77.79 14.44
CA ALA A 30 -13.76 76.64 13.54
C ALA A 30 -15.06 75.84 13.67
N ALA A 31 -15.62 75.72 14.88
CA ALA A 31 -16.91 75.06 15.08
C ALA A 31 -18.09 75.81 14.41
N LYS A 32 -18.02 77.15 14.31
CA LYS A 32 -19.03 77.96 13.61
C LYS A 32 -18.96 77.80 12.09
N ASP A 33 -17.76 77.69 11.54
CA ASP A 33 -17.54 77.37 10.13
C ASP A 33 -18.07 75.97 9.79
N LEU A 34 -17.69 74.97 10.60
CA LEU A 34 -18.15 73.59 10.46
C LEU A 34 -19.67 73.44 10.62
N LEU A 35 -20.30 74.15 11.58
CA LEU A 35 -21.75 74.24 11.72
C LEU A 35 -22.41 74.90 10.49
N SER A 36 -21.74 75.86 9.85
CA SER A 36 -22.24 76.50 8.64
C SER A 36 -22.21 75.54 7.45
N LYS A 37 -21.11 74.80 7.24
CA LYS A 37 -21.02 73.71 6.25
C LYS A 37 -22.10 72.63 6.53
N TYR A 38 -22.26 72.21 7.79
CA TYR A 38 -23.27 71.22 8.18
C TYR A 38 -24.70 71.66 7.85
N LEU A 39 -25.07 72.91 8.19
CA LEU A 39 -26.40 73.44 7.89
C LEU A 39 -26.64 73.63 6.39
N GLN A 40 -25.61 73.99 5.62
CA GLN A 40 -25.69 74.06 4.16
C GLN A 40 -25.93 72.67 3.55
N LEU A 41 -25.16 71.65 3.93
CA LEU A 41 -25.34 70.26 3.48
C LEU A 41 -26.70 69.68 3.90
N LYS A 42 -27.22 70.05 5.08
CA LYS A 42 -28.56 69.68 5.53
C LYS A 42 -29.67 70.28 4.64
N GLN A 43 -29.46 71.48 4.09
CA GLN A 43 -30.43 72.18 3.24
C GLN A 43 -30.30 71.88 1.73
N HIS A 44 -29.12 71.48 1.26
CA HIS A 44 -28.84 71.25 -0.16
C HIS A 44 -28.29 69.83 -0.41
N PRO A 45 -29.16 68.82 -0.65
CA PRO A 45 -28.75 67.44 -0.94
C PRO A 45 -27.74 67.35 -2.09
N ASP A 46 -28.00 68.07 -3.18
CA ASP A 46 -27.18 68.13 -4.41
C ASP A 46 -25.73 68.63 -4.22
N THR A 47 -25.32 68.96 -2.99
CA THR A 47 -23.98 69.44 -2.62
C THR A 47 -23.22 68.51 -1.67
N ARG A 48 -23.78 67.34 -1.35
CA ARG A 48 -23.17 66.34 -0.47
C ARG A 48 -22.22 65.44 -1.26
N VAL A 49 -21.13 65.04 -0.60
CA VAL A 49 -20.18 64.02 -1.09
C VAL A 49 -20.40 62.68 -0.37
N ILE A 50 -20.88 62.71 0.87
CA ILE A 50 -21.18 61.54 1.71
C ILE A 50 -22.71 61.45 1.86
N GLU A 51 -23.31 60.37 1.35
CA GLU A 51 -24.71 60.00 1.58
C GLU A 51 -24.77 58.56 2.16
N PRO A 52 -25.83 58.18 2.87
CA PRO A 52 -26.90 59.05 3.36
C PRO A 52 -26.36 60.06 4.38
N PHE A 53 -26.99 61.23 4.50
CA PHE A 53 -26.49 62.32 5.35
C PHE A 53 -26.39 61.96 6.85
N SER A 54 -27.07 60.90 7.30
CA SER A 54 -26.87 60.32 8.63
C SER A 54 -25.49 59.66 8.81
N LEU A 55 -24.87 59.16 7.74
CA LEU A 55 -23.47 58.69 7.74
C LEU A 55 -22.50 59.87 7.97
N TYR A 56 -22.70 60.99 7.28
CA TYR A 56 -21.94 62.24 7.51
C TYR A 56 -22.11 62.74 8.95
N ALA A 57 -23.34 62.76 9.46
CA ALA A 57 -23.64 63.16 10.84
C ALA A 57 -22.98 62.22 11.86
N THR A 58 -23.03 60.91 11.64
CA THR A 58 -22.43 59.88 12.53
C THR A 58 -20.91 59.99 12.57
N ALA A 59 -20.26 60.12 11.42
CA ALA A 59 -18.81 60.32 11.31
C ALA A 59 -18.36 61.59 12.03
N LEU A 60 -19.08 62.70 11.84
CA LEU A 60 -18.81 63.98 12.51
C LEU A 60 -19.06 63.90 14.03
N ASN A 61 -20.09 63.20 14.49
CA ASN A 61 -20.36 63.00 15.92
C ASN A 61 -19.23 62.20 16.59
N ILE A 62 -18.75 61.12 15.95
CA ILE A 62 -17.60 60.33 16.42
C ILE A 62 -16.30 61.15 16.39
N LEU A 63 -16.11 61.99 15.37
CA LEU A 63 -14.97 62.91 15.30
C LEU A 63 -14.95 63.89 16.49
N MET A 64 -16.12 64.42 16.89
CA MET A 64 -16.25 65.31 18.05
C MET A 64 -16.14 64.59 19.41
N ALA A 65 -16.69 63.38 19.53
CA ALA A 65 -16.78 62.66 20.80
C ALA A 65 -15.53 61.83 21.13
N ASN A 66 -14.93 61.18 20.14
CA ASN A 66 -13.95 60.11 20.34
C ASN A 66 -12.57 60.38 19.71
N SER A 67 -12.44 61.29 18.74
CA SER A 67 -11.17 61.45 18.03
C SER A 67 -10.07 62.18 18.83
N SER A 68 -8.83 61.98 18.42
CA SER A 68 -7.66 62.72 18.90
C SER A 68 -7.38 64.02 18.12
N VAL A 69 -8.30 64.43 17.22
CA VAL A 69 -8.16 65.63 16.38
C VAL A 69 -8.59 66.86 17.18
N PRO A 70 -7.82 67.97 17.18
CA PRO A 70 -8.24 69.20 17.86
C PRO A 70 -9.40 69.88 17.10
N PRO A 71 -10.35 70.57 17.78
CA PRO A 71 -11.54 71.14 17.14
C PRO A 71 -11.29 72.14 16.00
N GLU A 72 -10.09 72.73 15.93
CA GLU A 72 -9.67 73.63 14.85
C GLU A 72 -9.45 72.90 13.51
N LYS A 73 -9.24 71.57 13.56
CA LYS A 73 -8.96 70.70 12.41
C LYS A 73 -10.13 69.81 12.00
N TYR A 74 -11.30 69.91 12.63
CA TYR A 74 -12.45 69.08 12.25
C TYR A 74 -12.91 69.30 10.81
N SER A 75 -12.85 70.54 10.29
CA SER A 75 -13.15 70.82 8.87
C SER A 75 -12.13 70.17 7.91
N GLU A 76 -10.83 70.18 8.29
CA GLU A 76 -9.76 69.49 7.56
C GLU A 76 -9.96 67.96 7.56
N ALA A 77 -10.33 67.39 8.71
CA ALA A 77 -10.57 65.95 8.89
C ALA A 77 -11.82 65.46 8.14
N MET A 78 -12.94 66.21 8.18
CA MET A 78 -14.13 65.88 7.38
C MET A 78 -13.86 65.98 5.88
N THR A 79 -13.10 66.97 5.43
CA THR A 79 -12.72 67.10 4.01
C THR A 79 -11.83 65.95 3.54
N TYR A 80 -10.96 65.42 4.41
CA TYR A 80 -10.22 64.18 4.13
C TYR A 80 -11.13 62.94 4.15
N GLY A 81 -12.13 62.89 5.04
CA GLY A 81 -13.19 61.89 5.03
C GLY A 81 -14.01 61.88 3.75
N GLU A 82 -14.31 63.05 3.18
CA GLU A 82 -14.99 63.21 1.88
C GLU A 82 -14.15 62.61 0.73
N SER A 83 -12.81 62.73 0.75
CA SER A 83 -11.96 62.03 -0.21
C SER A 83 -11.90 60.51 0.00
N ILE A 84 -11.84 60.02 1.25
CA ILE A 84 -11.87 58.58 1.54
C ILE A 84 -13.19 57.95 1.09
N TYR A 85 -14.31 58.61 1.35
CA TYR A 85 -15.63 58.16 0.89
C TYR A 85 -15.67 58.05 -0.64
N SER A 86 -15.11 59.03 -1.35
CA SER A 86 -15.06 59.05 -2.82
C SER A 86 -14.24 57.88 -3.41
N GLU A 87 -13.24 57.36 -2.69
CA GLU A 87 -12.48 56.17 -3.07
C GLU A 87 -13.18 54.85 -2.62
N MET A 88 -13.86 54.85 -1.47
CA MET A 88 -14.55 53.66 -0.93
C MET A 88 -15.92 53.36 -1.58
N PHE A 89 -16.64 54.37 -2.05
CA PHE A 89 -18.02 54.26 -2.52
C PHE A 89 -18.20 54.80 -3.96
N PRO A 90 -17.59 54.16 -4.98
CA PRO A 90 -17.59 54.63 -6.37
C PRO A 90 -18.99 54.66 -7.03
N TYR A 91 -20.01 54.08 -6.38
CA TYR A 91 -21.41 54.10 -6.82
C TYR A 91 -22.37 54.59 -5.72
N GLU A 92 -21.87 55.36 -4.74
CA GLU A 92 -22.66 55.88 -3.61
C GLU A 92 -23.40 54.73 -2.88
N GLU A 93 -24.69 54.90 -2.54
CA GLU A 93 -25.57 53.89 -1.93
C GLU A 93 -25.73 52.60 -2.77
N GLN A 94 -25.36 52.61 -4.06
CA GLN A 94 -25.43 51.45 -4.95
C GLN A 94 -24.13 50.62 -4.96
N THR A 95 -23.11 51.02 -4.18
CA THR A 95 -21.86 50.27 -4.01
C THR A 95 -22.16 48.91 -3.35
N PRO A 96 -21.59 47.79 -3.83
CA PRO A 96 -21.70 46.49 -3.15
C PRO A 96 -21.30 46.57 -1.67
N ASP A 97 -21.99 45.81 -0.83
CA ASP A 97 -21.73 45.70 0.62
C ASP A 97 -21.73 47.05 1.39
N PHE A 98 -22.47 48.03 0.87
CA PHE A 98 -22.58 49.41 1.38
C PHE A 98 -22.73 49.51 2.90
N GLN A 99 -23.52 48.64 3.53
CA GLN A 99 -23.76 48.64 4.97
C GLN A 99 -22.50 48.25 5.77
N GLU A 100 -21.74 47.25 5.33
CA GLU A 100 -20.50 46.83 5.98
C GLU A 100 -19.38 47.86 5.75
N LEU A 101 -19.28 48.38 4.51
CA LEU A 101 -18.38 49.48 4.17
C LEU A 101 -18.69 50.74 4.98
N SER A 102 -19.96 51.05 5.25
CA SER A 102 -20.36 52.17 6.10
C SER A 102 -19.90 52.01 7.55
N VAL A 103 -19.96 50.80 8.13
CA VAL A 103 -19.42 50.51 9.47
C VAL A 103 -17.90 50.69 9.49
N ILE A 104 -17.20 50.21 8.46
CA ILE A 104 -15.75 50.38 8.31
C ILE A 104 -15.37 51.86 8.16
N PHE A 105 -16.09 52.61 7.33
CA PHE A 105 -15.91 54.05 7.12
C PHE A 105 -16.12 54.83 8.44
N ILE A 106 -17.18 54.53 9.19
CA ILE A 106 -17.42 55.08 10.52
C ILE A 106 -16.24 54.76 11.47
N GLU A 107 -15.70 53.54 11.45
CA GLU A 107 -14.57 53.17 12.32
C GLU A 107 -13.31 54.00 12.02
N MET A 108 -13.12 54.49 10.79
CA MET A 108 -11.96 55.31 10.41
C MET A 108 -11.86 56.66 11.16
N PHE A 109 -12.97 57.17 11.72
CA PHE A 109 -13.03 58.43 12.49
C PHE A 109 -12.77 58.25 13.99
N ASN A 110 -12.62 57.02 14.48
CA ASN A 110 -12.31 56.76 15.89
C ASN A 110 -10.95 57.31 16.32
N ARG A 111 -10.73 57.33 17.64
CA ARG A 111 -9.49 57.76 18.28
C ARG A 111 -8.27 57.12 17.62
N ASP A 112 -7.30 57.95 17.22
CA ASP A 112 -6.04 57.51 16.62
C ASP A 112 -6.23 56.61 15.37
N GLY A 113 -7.38 56.75 14.69
CA GLY A 113 -7.78 56.03 13.47
C GLY A 113 -7.26 56.65 12.17
N VAL A 114 -7.74 56.10 11.04
CA VAL A 114 -7.23 56.39 9.68
C VAL A 114 -7.35 57.88 9.31
N VAL A 115 -8.47 58.52 9.65
CA VAL A 115 -8.73 59.94 9.40
C VAL A 115 -7.80 60.83 10.24
N ALA A 116 -7.66 60.50 11.54
CA ALA A 116 -6.86 61.29 12.48
C ALA A 116 -5.35 61.28 12.16
N ARG A 117 -4.85 60.17 11.61
CA ARG A 117 -3.42 59.95 11.30
C ARG A 117 -3.06 60.11 9.82
N LYS A 118 -4.07 60.36 8.96
CA LYS A 118 -3.97 60.42 7.49
C LYS A 118 -3.28 59.21 6.85
N LEU A 119 -3.80 58.01 7.14
CA LEU A 119 -3.20 56.74 6.70
C LEU A 119 -3.96 56.03 5.56
N PHE A 120 -5.00 56.64 4.98
CA PHE A 120 -5.72 56.00 3.88
C PHE A 120 -4.89 55.99 2.59
N ASN A 121 -4.99 54.89 1.83
CA ASN A 121 -4.28 54.66 0.58
C ASN A 121 -5.09 53.66 -0.26
N GLY A 122 -5.80 54.14 -1.29
CA GLY A 122 -6.61 53.31 -2.19
C GLY A 122 -5.83 52.14 -2.80
N GLY A 123 -4.61 52.39 -3.27
CA GLY A 123 -3.76 51.36 -3.90
C GLY A 123 -3.32 50.21 -2.98
N ILE A 124 -3.36 50.37 -1.65
CA ILE A 124 -3.23 49.25 -0.69
C ILE A 124 -4.62 48.71 -0.32
N TYR A 125 -5.62 49.57 -0.15
CA TYR A 125 -7.01 49.20 0.14
C TYR A 125 -7.60 48.25 -0.91
N ASP A 126 -7.24 48.39 -2.18
CA ASP A 126 -7.72 47.57 -3.30
C ASP A 126 -7.12 46.15 -3.34
N LEU A 127 -5.98 45.91 -2.66
CA LEU A 127 -5.37 44.58 -2.57
C LEU A 127 -6.14 43.63 -1.65
N PHE A 128 -6.95 44.17 -0.74
CA PHE A 128 -7.82 43.43 0.16
C PHE A 128 -9.19 43.22 -0.47
N GLY A 129 -9.67 41.98 -0.51
CA GLY A 129 -11.06 41.67 -0.80
C GLY A 129 -11.92 41.97 0.43
N ASN A 130 -11.48 41.49 1.59
CA ASN A 130 -12.11 41.77 2.88
C ASN A 130 -11.57 43.08 3.49
N LYS A 131 -12.35 44.15 3.41
CA LYS A 131 -11.94 45.48 3.90
C LYS A 131 -11.75 45.57 5.43
N PHE A 132 -12.22 44.59 6.22
CA PHE A 132 -11.83 44.49 7.64
C PHE A 132 -10.35 44.11 7.81
N ASN A 133 -9.76 43.36 6.88
CA ASN A 133 -8.33 43.02 6.90
C ASN A 133 -7.44 44.22 6.54
N TYR A 134 -7.90 45.13 5.68
CA TYR A 134 -7.27 46.45 5.52
C TYR A 134 -7.25 47.22 6.86
N MET A 135 -8.37 47.29 7.57
CA MET A 135 -8.44 47.96 8.88
C MET A 135 -7.53 47.31 9.94
N LYS A 136 -7.42 45.97 9.93
CA LYS A 136 -6.49 45.19 10.75
C LYS A 136 -5.03 45.52 10.44
N TRP A 137 -4.67 45.76 9.17
CA TRP A 137 -3.35 46.28 8.79
C TRP A 137 -3.14 47.73 9.27
N VAL A 138 -4.02 48.68 8.94
CA VAL A 138 -3.84 50.10 9.30
C VAL A 138 -3.72 50.32 10.82
N LYS A 139 -4.46 49.53 11.63
CA LYS A 139 -4.35 49.56 13.10
C LYS A 139 -2.96 49.19 13.64
N ASN A 140 -2.15 48.45 12.87
CA ASN A 140 -0.79 48.05 13.25
C ASN A 140 0.31 48.95 12.66
N VAL A 141 -0.01 49.83 11.71
CA VAL A 141 0.89 50.89 11.24
C VAL A 141 1.24 51.81 12.41
N MET A 142 2.49 52.26 12.53
CA MET A 142 2.96 53.23 13.53
C MET A 142 3.10 54.65 12.94
N GLY A 143 2.97 55.69 13.78
CA GLY A 143 3.21 57.09 13.39
C GLY A 143 2.16 57.69 12.43
N ASN A 144 2.56 58.75 11.72
CA ASN A 144 1.78 59.41 10.66
C ASN A 144 2.49 59.20 9.31
N THR A 145 1.79 59.47 8.19
CA THR A 145 2.29 59.33 6.81
C THR A 145 3.55 60.14 6.45
N SER A 146 4.01 61.04 7.32
CA SER A 146 5.09 62.02 7.07
C SER A 146 6.51 61.45 6.87
N ASP A 147 6.72 60.14 7.02
CA ASP A 147 8.01 59.46 6.81
C ASP A 147 8.08 58.75 5.43
N GLY A 148 7.01 58.78 4.62
CA GLY A 148 6.98 58.28 3.24
C GLY A 148 7.10 56.75 3.05
N VAL A 149 7.50 56.00 4.09
CA VAL A 149 7.76 54.54 4.09
C VAL A 149 6.63 53.72 3.45
N ILE A 150 5.38 54.14 3.64
CA ILE A 150 4.20 53.43 3.10
C ILE A 150 4.19 53.48 1.57
N GLU A 151 4.37 54.65 0.95
CA GLU A 151 4.41 54.76 -0.52
C GLU A 151 5.71 54.22 -1.11
N ALA A 152 6.83 54.39 -0.41
CA ALA A 152 8.17 54.09 -0.93
C ALA A 152 8.54 52.60 -0.85
N PHE A 153 8.08 51.87 0.17
CA PHE A 153 8.46 50.48 0.42
C PHE A 153 7.26 49.56 0.63
N VAL A 154 6.33 49.92 1.53
CA VAL A 154 5.22 49.00 1.89
C VAL A 154 4.26 48.76 0.72
N LYS A 155 3.97 49.78 -0.08
CA LYS A 155 3.05 49.72 -1.22
C LYS A 155 3.63 48.90 -2.40
N PRO A 156 4.87 49.14 -2.89
CA PRO A 156 5.52 48.23 -3.84
C PRO A 156 5.54 46.78 -3.35
N TYR A 157 5.97 46.57 -2.10
CA TYR A 157 5.99 45.23 -1.49
C TYR A 157 4.61 44.58 -1.48
N ALA A 158 3.56 45.30 -1.04
CA ALA A 158 2.20 44.77 -0.96
C ALA A 158 1.66 44.32 -2.33
N VAL A 159 1.92 45.09 -3.39
CA VAL A 159 1.48 44.77 -4.75
C VAL A 159 2.17 43.50 -5.26
N GLU A 160 3.47 43.34 -5.03
CA GLU A 160 4.23 42.15 -5.43
C GLU A 160 3.86 40.94 -4.57
N ALA A 161 3.87 41.08 -3.25
CA ALA A 161 3.50 40.06 -2.27
C ALA A 161 2.10 39.47 -2.53
N ARG A 162 1.13 40.28 -2.97
CA ARG A 162 -0.25 39.81 -3.20
C ARG A 162 -0.35 38.69 -4.25
N VAL A 163 0.62 38.57 -5.15
CA VAL A 163 0.69 37.48 -6.15
C VAL A 163 1.00 36.12 -5.48
N TYR A 164 1.74 36.12 -4.37
CA TYR A 164 2.21 34.91 -3.68
C TYR A 164 1.24 34.41 -2.59
N PHE A 165 0.31 35.24 -2.12
CA PHE A 165 -0.63 34.90 -1.05
C PHE A 165 -2.07 34.71 -1.57
N LEU A 166 -2.43 33.43 -1.77
CA LEU A 166 -3.80 32.98 -2.04
C LEU A 166 -4.75 33.29 -0.86
N ASP A 167 -4.28 33.05 0.37
CA ASP A 167 -5.02 33.34 1.60
C ASP A 167 -4.83 34.80 2.04
N GLU A 168 -5.95 35.50 2.26
CA GLU A 168 -5.95 36.92 2.60
C GLU A 168 -5.58 37.20 4.06
N ASP A 169 -5.82 36.28 5.00
CA ASP A 169 -5.35 36.42 6.38
C ASP A 169 -3.84 36.19 6.48
N CYS A 170 -3.29 35.26 5.70
CA CYS A 170 -1.84 35.10 5.53
C CYS A 170 -1.20 36.35 4.90
N PHE A 171 -1.78 36.91 3.83
CA PHE A 171 -1.34 38.18 3.25
C PHE A 171 -1.35 39.31 4.29
N THR A 172 -2.44 39.42 5.06
CA THR A 172 -2.59 40.45 6.11
C THR A 172 -1.53 40.30 7.20
N ALA A 173 -1.24 39.08 7.63
CA ALA A 173 -0.22 38.81 8.66
C ALA A 173 1.19 39.14 8.17
N ASN A 174 1.56 38.72 6.95
CA ASN A 174 2.83 39.08 6.32
C ASN A 174 2.97 40.61 6.18
N LEU A 175 1.96 41.30 5.63
CA LEU A 175 2.06 42.74 5.40
C LEU A 175 2.16 43.52 6.72
N ILE A 176 1.49 43.09 7.79
CA ILE A 176 1.65 43.67 9.14
C ILE A 176 3.09 43.53 9.64
N ASP A 177 3.68 42.34 9.53
CA ASP A 177 5.06 42.08 9.99
C ASP A 177 6.08 42.90 9.19
N VAL A 178 6.00 42.87 7.85
CA VAL A 178 6.91 43.61 6.96
C VAL A 178 6.77 45.12 7.14
N THR A 179 5.55 45.65 7.32
CA THR A 179 5.32 47.05 7.69
C THR A 179 6.01 47.38 9.02
N SER A 180 5.87 46.51 10.02
CA SER A 180 6.52 46.63 11.33
C SER A 180 8.05 46.63 11.22
N LYS A 181 8.65 45.76 10.38
CA LYS A 181 10.09 45.70 10.12
C LYS A 181 10.59 46.99 9.44
N LEU A 182 9.97 47.39 8.34
CA LEU A 182 10.33 48.58 7.56
C LEU A 182 10.22 49.88 8.37
N GLN A 183 9.24 49.99 9.27
CA GLN A 183 9.09 51.15 10.16
C GLN A 183 10.08 51.17 11.34
N LYS A 184 10.69 50.02 11.70
CA LYS A 184 11.66 49.91 12.82
C LYS A 184 13.12 49.92 12.37
N SER A 185 13.41 49.53 11.13
CA SER A 185 14.78 49.45 10.63
C SER A 185 15.38 50.81 10.31
N ALA A 186 16.69 50.95 10.59
CA ALA A 186 17.51 52.07 10.12
C ALA A 186 17.95 51.87 8.66
N ASP A 187 18.13 50.62 8.22
CA ASP A 187 18.30 50.28 6.81
C ASP A 187 16.99 49.69 6.28
N ARG A 188 16.27 50.50 5.51
CA ARG A 188 14.95 50.16 4.97
C ARG A 188 15.04 49.41 3.64
N GLN A 189 16.15 49.58 2.91
CA GLN A 189 16.36 48.92 1.62
C GLN A 189 16.74 47.46 1.85
N ALA A 190 17.73 47.19 2.70
CA ALA A 190 18.13 45.81 3.01
C ALA A 190 16.99 44.95 3.57
N VAL A 191 16.03 45.55 4.30
CA VAL A 191 14.83 44.88 4.81
C VAL A 191 13.75 44.71 3.73
N TYR A 192 13.65 45.63 2.77
CA TYR A 192 12.77 45.45 1.61
C TYR A 192 13.28 44.27 0.76
N ASP A 193 14.57 44.28 0.41
CA ASP A 193 15.20 43.26 -0.43
C ASP A 193 15.13 41.87 0.24
N ASP A 194 15.53 41.74 1.51
CA ASP A 194 15.47 40.47 2.26
C ASP A 194 14.04 39.92 2.44
N GLU A 195 13.00 40.75 2.50
CA GLU A 195 11.61 40.27 2.53
C GLU A 195 11.05 39.98 1.13
N LEU A 196 11.64 40.53 0.06
CA LEU A 196 11.31 40.24 -1.34
C LEU A 196 11.92 38.92 -1.79
N ASP A 197 13.20 38.70 -1.49
CA ASP A 197 13.91 37.44 -1.74
C ASP A 197 13.16 36.24 -1.14
N LYS A 198 12.56 36.40 0.05
CA LYS A 198 11.72 35.36 0.67
C LYS A 198 10.49 34.99 -0.17
N LEU A 199 9.86 35.95 -0.85
CA LEU A 199 8.74 35.69 -1.76
C LEU A 199 9.21 34.99 -3.04
N HIS A 200 10.35 35.41 -3.60
CA HIS A 200 10.92 34.79 -4.80
C HIS A 200 11.32 33.33 -4.53
N HIS A 201 11.94 33.06 -3.37
CA HIS A 201 12.21 31.72 -2.88
C HIS A 201 10.94 30.86 -2.69
N MET A 202 9.81 31.46 -2.24
CA MET A 202 8.52 30.76 -2.18
C MET A 202 7.98 30.35 -3.58
N SER A 203 8.43 30.99 -4.66
CA SER A 203 8.13 30.59 -6.04
C SER A 203 9.17 29.66 -6.69
N GLY A 204 10.17 29.21 -5.94
CA GLY A 204 11.22 28.32 -6.45
C GLY A 204 12.31 29.02 -7.28
N ILE A 205 12.35 30.35 -7.28
CA ILE A 205 13.46 31.13 -7.84
C ILE A 205 14.54 31.23 -6.76
N TYR A 206 15.76 30.76 -7.06
CA TYR A 206 16.91 30.80 -6.16
C TYR A 206 18.12 31.38 -6.90
N ASP A 207 18.70 32.47 -6.38
CA ASP A 207 19.93 33.04 -6.93
C ASP A 207 21.15 32.21 -6.50
N VAL A 208 21.48 31.20 -7.31
CA VAL A 208 22.58 30.25 -7.05
C VAL A 208 23.94 30.92 -7.30
N ASN A 209 24.41 31.65 -6.29
CA ASN A 209 25.77 32.19 -6.23
C ASN A 209 26.80 31.05 -6.25
N GLU A 210 27.90 31.23 -6.99
CA GLU A 210 29.03 30.29 -7.08
C GLU A 210 29.55 29.82 -5.70
N ALA A 211 29.54 30.71 -4.70
CA ALA A 211 29.91 30.37 -3.33
C ALA A 211 28.97 29.35 -2.66
N ALA A 212 27.66 29.42 -2.95
CA ALA A 212 26.67 28.46 -2.45
C ALA A 212 26.78 27.11 -3.19
N LEU A 213 27.09 27.15 -4.49
CA LEU A 213 27.38 25.95 -5.28
C LEU A 213 28.62 25.22 -4.73
N LEU A 214 29.68 25.97 -4.38
CA LEU A 214 30.91 25.42 -3.81
C LEU A 214 30.68 24.76 -2.43
N ASP A 215 29.82 25.35 -1.59
CA ASP A 215 29.43 24.79 -0.30
C ASP A 215 28.55 23.54 -0.46
N ALA A 216 27.62 23.53 -1.41
CA ALA A 216 26.84 22.34 -1.76
C ALA A 216 27.75 21.17 -2.23
N VAL A 217 28.72 21.43 -3.11
CA VAL A 217 29.71 20.43 -3.55
C VAL A 217 30.54 19.89 -2.38
N ARG A 218 30.98 20.76 -1.46
CA ARG A 218 31.68 20.33 -0.23
C ARG A 218 30.82 19.44 0.66
N LYS A 219 29.53 19.80 0.84
CA LYS A 219 28.58 18.99 1.61
C LYS A 219 28.34 17.62 0.97
N ILE A 220 28.25 17.54 -0.36
CA ILE A 220 28.15 16.29 -1.11
C ILE A 220 29.41 15.42 -0.91
N GLN A 221 30.61 16.00 -1.02
CA GLN A 221 31.87 15.28 -0.76
C GLN A 221 31.96 14.76 0.68
N MET A 222 31.56 15.56 1.66
CA MET A 222 31.51 15.12 3.07
C MET A 222 30.46 14.01 3.29
N ALA A 223 29.32 14.07 2.60
CA ALA A 223 28.30 13.02 2.63
C ALA A 223 28.79 11.71 1.98
N GLN A 224 29.55 11.78 0.88
CA GLN A 224 30.17 10.61 0.25
C GLN A 224 31.22 9.95 1.18
N VAL A 225 32.10 10.73 1.79
CA VAL A 225 33.07 10.23 2.79
C VAL A 225 32.38 9.63 4.03
N LEU A 226 31.17 10.09 4.38
CA LEU A 226 30.36 9.50 5.45
C LEU A 226 29.68 8.19 4.98
N HIS A 227 29.10 8.20 3.78
CA HIS A 227 28.48 7.04 3.13
C HIS A 227 29.45 5.87 3.02
N ASP A 228 30.68 6.10 2.56
CA ASP A 228 31.66 5.03 2.35
C ASP A 228 32.09 4.38 3.68
N LYS A 229 32.15 5.16 4.76
CA LYS A 229 32.33 4.64 6.13
C LYS A 229 31.13 3.86 6.65
N VAL A 230 29.91 4.26 6.28
CA VAL A 230 28.69 3.49 6.60
C VAL A 230 28.69 2.16 5.82
N VAL A 231 29.07 2.15 4.54
CA VAL A 231 29.23 0.93 3.74
C VAL A 231 30.32 0.01 4.30
N GLU A 232 31.44 0.56 4.78
CA GLU A 232 32.48 -0.22 5.48
C GLU A 232 31.96 -0.82 6.81
N LEU A 233 31.24 -0.03 7.60
CA LEU A 233 30.60 -0.52 8.83
C LEU A 233 29.53 -1.59 8.56
N VAL A 234 28.72 -1.45 7.52
CA VAL A 234 27.73 -2.46 7.10
C VAL A 234 28.41 -3.78 6.78
N LYS A 235 29.49 -3.79 5.99
CA LYS A 235 30.27 -5.01 5.69
C LYS A 235 30.80 -5.71 6.95
N VAL A 236 31.29 -4.93 7.93
CA VAL A 236 31.76 -5.48 9.23
C VAL A 236 30.60 -6.03 10.08
N VAL A 237 29.39 -5.49 9.94
CA VAL A 237 28.18 -6.04 10.56
C VAL A 237 27.73 -7.32 9.85
N GLU A 238 27.69 -7.34 8.52
CA GLU A 238 27.37 -8.52 7.70
C GLU A 238 28.33 -9.69 7.99
N GLU A 239 29.63 -9.45 8.07
CA GLU A 239 30.63 -10.46 8.45
C GLU A 239 30.35 -11.05 9.85
N ARG A 240 30.00 -10.19 10.82
CA ARG A 240 29.65 -10.63 12.19
C ARG A 240 28.35 -11.40 12.26
N VAL A 241 27.34 -11.03 11.47
CA VAL A 241 26.07 -11.77 11.34
C VAL A 241 26.33 -13.15 10.73
N ASN A 242 27.11 -13.24 9.65
CA ASN A 242 27.49 -14.52 9.04
C ASN A 242 28.22 -15.45 10.03
N ILE A 243 29.14 -14.92 10.85
CA ILE A 243 29.82 -15.67 11.91
C ILE A 243 28.83 -16.14 12.99
N LEU A 244 27.87 -15.29 13.39
CA LEU A 244 26.85 -15.64 14.36
C LEU A 244 25.92 -16.74 13.83
N ASP A 245 25.49 -16.66 12.57
CA ASP A 245 24.61 -17.65 11.93
C ASP A 245 25.31 -18.99 11.69
N ALA A 246 26.62 -18.98 11.39
CA ALA A 246 27.41 -20.21 11.35
C ALA A 246 27.52 -20.85 12.75
N THR A 247 27.74 -20.04 13.78
CA THR A 247 27.82 -20.49 15.18
C THR A 247 26.49 -21.05 15.67
N SER A 248 25.38 -20.38 15.35
CA SER A 248 24.01 -20.81 15.64
C SER A 248 23.66 -22.13 14.95
N ARG A 249 23.93 -22.25 13.64
CA ARG A 249 23.71 -23.50 12.88
C ARG A 249 24.49 -24.69 13.45
N ASN A 250 25.74 -24.49 13.87
CA ASN A 250 26.54 -25.54 14.51
C ASN A 250 25.92 -25.97 15.85
N ALA A 251 25.54 -25.04 16.72
CA ALA A 251 24.89 -25.37 18.00
C ALA A 251 23.53 -26.10 17.82
N VAL A 252 22.76 -25.76 16.78
CA VAL A 252 21.52 -26.47 16.41
C VAL A 252 21.82 -27.87 15.86
N ALA A 253 22.90 -28.07 15.10
CA ALA A 253 23.32 -29.38 14.61
C ALA A 253 23.80 -30.30 15.75
N ASP A 254 24.60 -29.78 16.69
CA ASP A 254 25.09 -30.52 17.86
C ASP A 254 23.92 -30.95 18.77
N THR A 255 23.03 -30.02 19.12
CA THR A 255 21.85 -30.33 19.96
C THR A 255 20.89 -31.30 19.27
N LYS A 256 20.66 -31.17 17.96
CA LYS A 256 19.89 -32.15 17.19
C LYS A 256 20.53 -33.54 17.23
N THR A 257 21.86 -33.63 17.06
CA THR A 257 22.58 -34.91 17.08
C THR A 257 22.47 -35.60 18.44
N ILE A 258 22.61 -34.84 19.54
CA ILE A 258 22.40 -35.33 20.90
C ILE A 258 20.96 -35.85 21.09
N CYS A 259 19.95 -35.09 20.65
CA CYS A 259 18.55 -35.52 20.73
C CYS A 259 18.27 -36.78 19.90
N GLU A 260 18.85 -36.92 18.70
CA GLU A 260 18.69 -38.12 17.88
C GLU A 260 19.33 -39.36 18.54
N ASP A 261 20.47 -39.23 19.21
CA ASP A 261 21.11 -40.34 19.93
C ASP A 261 20.37 -40.74 21.21
N GLU A 262 19.81 -39.78 21.97
CA GLU A 262 18.92 -40.12 23.10
C GLU A 262 17.62 -40.81 22.60
N VAL A 263 17.06 -40.38 21.46
CA VAL A 263 15.91 -41.06 20.84
C VAL A 263 16.26 -42.47 20.36
N LYS A 264 17.50 -42.72 19.88
CA LYS A 264 17.98 -44.07 19.56
C LYS A 264 18.08 -44.95 20.80
N LYS A 265 18.65 -44.43 21.91
CA LYS A 265 18.71 -45.14 23.20
C LYS A 265 17.32 -45.51 23.72
N ALA A 266 16.41 -44.54 23.79
CA ALA A 266 15.04 -44.77 24.27
C ALA A 266 14.29 -45.82 23.43
N LYS A 267 14.45 -45.82 22.10
CA LYS A 267 13.88 -46.86 21.21
C LYS A 267 14.50 -48.24 21.47
N TYR A 268 15.80 -48.31 21.73
CA TYR A 268 16.48 -49.57 22.06
C TYR A 268 16.02 -50.13 23.41
N GLU A 269 15.92 -49.29 24.45
CA GLU A 269 15.38 -49.70 25.76
C GLU A 269 13.92 -50.17 25.66
N LEU A 270 13.07 -49.47 24.89
CA LEU A 270 11.71 -49.92 24.60
C LEU A 270 11.67 -51.29 23.92
N SER A 271 12.59 -51.59 22.99
CA SER A 271 12.64 -52.91 22.34
C SER A 271 13.00 -54.04 23.32
N ILE A 272 13.90 -53.78 24.28
CA ILE A 272 14.24 -54.72 25.36
C ILE A 272 13.07 -54.92 26.32
N ILE A 273 12.27 -53.89 26.56
CA ILE A 273 11.06 -53.97 27.40
C ILE A 273 9.97 -54.78 26.69
N ASP A 274 9.73 -54.57 25.39
CA ASP A 274 8.75 -55.33 24.60
C ASP A 274 9.11 -56.82 24.53
N GLU A 275 10.38 -57.15 24.26
CA GLU A 275 10.85 -58.55 24.24
C GLU A 275 10.67 -59.25 25.60
N LYS A 276 10.94 -58.54 26.71
CA LYS A 276 10.70 -59.06 28.07
C LYS A 276 9.21 -59.20 28.38
N LEU A 277 8.38 -58.23 27.98
CA LEU A 277 6.93 -58.26 28.19
C LEU A 277 6.31 -59.45 27.45
N LYS A 278 6.75 -59.68 26.21
CA LYS A 278 6.33 -60.81 25.37
C LYS A 278 6.76 -62.15 25.96
N ALA A 279 8.00 -62.27 26.42
CA ALA A 279 8.48 -63.48 27.10
C ALA A 279 7.70 -63.77 28.40
N ALA A 280 7.34 -62.74 29.17
CA ALA A 280 6.51 -62.87 30.37
C ALA A 280 5.06 -63.27 30.03
N TYR A 281 4.50 -62.72 28.94
CA TYR A 281 3.17 -63.08 28.44
C TYR A 281 3.12 -64.55 27.97
N ASP A 282 4.09 -64.97 27.15
CA ASP A 282 4.17 -66.36 26.66
C ASP A 282 4.37 -67.36 27.82
N ALA A 283 5.12 -66.98 28.86
CA ALA A 283 5.26 -67.77 30.08
C ALA A 283 3.94 -67.90 30.86
N ALA A 284 3.22 -66.80 31.06
CA ALA A 284 1.91 -66.80 31.73
C ALA A 284 0.86 -67.63 30.96
N VAL A 285 0.83 -67.50 29.63
CA VAL A 285 -0.03 -68.33 28.76
C VAL A 285 0.33 -69.81 28.85
N ALA A 286 1.63 -70.14 28.94
CA ALA A 286 2.08 -71.52 29.13
C ALA A 286 1.68 -72.09 30.50
N GLU A 287 1.81 -71.33 31.58
CA GLU A 287 1.38 -71.72 32.93
C GLU A 287 -0.14 -71.94 32.99
N GLN A 288 -0.93 -70.98 32.49
CA GLN A 288 -2.39 -71.06 32.48
C GLN A 288 -2.89 -72.25 31.62
N LYS A 289 -2.16 -72.57 30.53
CA LYS A 289 -2.40 -73.77 29.72
C LYS A 289 -2.08 -75.07 30.46
N GLN A 290 -1.07 -75.11 31.34
CA GLN A 290 -0.81 -76.27 32.20
C GLN A 290 -1.89 -76.46 33.26
N VAL A 291 -2.39 -75.38 33.87
CA VAL A 291 -3.53 -75.43 34.81
C VAL A 291 -4.77 -76.01 34.12
N VAL A 292 -5.13 -75.49 32.94
CA VAL A 292 -6.28 -76.01 32.16
C VAL A 292 -6.09 -77.47 31.73
N LEU A 293 -4.86 -77.90 31.41
CA LEU A 293 -4.56 -79.31 31.12
C LEU A 293 -4.69 -80.20 32.35
N TYR A 294 -4.28 -79.74 33.53
CA TYR A 294 -4.43 -80.45 34.80
C TYR A 294 -5.89 -80.57 35.22
N GLU A 295 -6.66 -79.47 35.19
CA GLU A 295 -8.10 -79.49 35.48
C GLU A 295 -8.87 -80.38 34.50
N LYS A 296 -8.57 -80.28 33.20
CA LYS A 296 -9.15 -81.15 32.18
C LYS A 296 -8.83 -82.62 32.43
N LYS A 297 -7.59 -82.94 32.84
CA LYS A 297 -7.23 -84.32 33.19
C LYS A 297 -7.98 -84.79 34.43
N LYS A 298 -8.05 -83.97 35.49
CA LYS A 298 -8.79 -84.28 36.72
C LYS A 298 -10.28 -84.56 36.43
N LEU A 299 -10.93 -83.74 35.60
CA LEU A 299 -12.29 -83.96 35.13
C LEU A 299 -12.45 -85.26 34.33
N VAL A 300 -11.48 -85.60 33.47
CA VAL A 300 -11.47 -86.85 32.71
C VAL A 300 -11.29 -88.06 33.64
N ASP A 301 -10.36 -88.00 34.59
CA ASP A 301 -10.11 -89.06 35.57
C ASP A 301 -11.33 -89.24 36.52
N GLU A 302 -12.02 -88.16 36.91
CA GLU A 302 -13.26 -88.18 37.68
C GLU A 302 -14.44 -88.79 36.89
N VAL A 303 -14.59 -88.43 35.61
CA VAL A 303 -15.61 -89.03 34.73
C VAL A 303 -15.29 -90.51 34.44
N PHE A 304 -14.02 -90.90 34.33
CA PHE A 304 -13.63 -92.30 34.23
C PHE A 304 -13.93 -93.06 35.53
N ALA A 305 -13.69 -92.49 36.71
CA ALA A 305 -14.05 -93.10 37.98
C ALA A 305 -15.58 -93.28 38.12
N GLU A 306 -16.38 -92.29 37.74
CA GLU A 306 -17.84 -92.44 37.73
C GLU A 306 -18.31 -93.46 36.69
N ALA A 307 -17.65 -93.52 35.52
CA ALA A 307 -17.93 -94.52 34.50
C ALA A 307 -17.54 -95.94 34.96
N GLU A 308 -16.42 -96.12 35.67
CA GLU A 308 -16.02 -97.40 36.27
C GLU A 308 -16.95 -97.79 37.42
N GLU A 309 -17.42 -96.86 38.25
CA GLU A 309 -18.42 -97.15 39.28
C GLU A 309 -19.75 -97.58 38.65
N ARG A 310 -20.25 -96.84 37.66
CA ARG A 310 -21.45 -97.21 36.88
C ARG A 310 -21.26 -98.56 36.17
N LEU A 311 -20.06 -98.85 35.63
CA LEU A 311 -19.73 -100.15 35.03
C LEU A 311 -19.67 -101.26 36.09
N SER A 312 -19.22 -100.97 37.31
CA SER A 312 -19.20 -101.90 38.45
C SER A 312 -20.60 -102.18 38.96
N GLN A 313 -21.46 -101.16 39.10
CA GLN A 313 -22.88 -101.31 39.40
C GLN A 313 -23.60 -102.11 38.30
N LEU A 314 -23.32 -101.83 37.02
CA LEU A 314 -23.84 -102.61 35.89
C LEU A 314 -23.29 -104.03 35.85
N LYS A 315 -22.03 -104.27 36.25
CA LYS A 315 -21.47 -105.63 36.41
C LYS A 315 -22.11 -106.37 37.57
N GLN A 316 -22.36 -105.74 38.73
CA GLN A 316 -23.06 -106.38 39.85
C GLN A 316 -24.55 -106.62 39.54
N ALA A 317 -25.19 -105.74 38.78
CA ALA A 317 -26.53 -105.96 38.24
C ALA A 317 -26.52 -107.12 37.23
N ALA A 318 -25.56 -107.14 36.30
CA ALA A 318 -25.38 -108.22 35.34
C ALA A 318 -25.00 -109.54 36.02
N GLU A 319 -24.22 -109.55 37.11
CA GLU A 319 -23.90 -110.76 37.88
C GLU A 319 -25.09 -111.24 38.71
N LYS A 320 -25.94 -110.35 39.24
CA LYS A 320 -27.24 -110.75 39.78
C LYS A 320 -28.10 -111.40 38.69
N THR A 321 -28.26 -110.74 37.55
CA THR A 321 -29.02 -111.27 36.40
C THR A 321 -28.43 -112.59 35.87
N ILE A 322 -27.11 -112.70 35.76
CA ILE A 322 -26.39 -113.90 35.30
C ILE A 322 -26.43 -115.01 36.35
N ASN A 323 -26.49 -114.71 37.66
CA ASN A 323 -26.69 -115.75 38.68
C ASN A 323 -28.15 -116.19 38.78
N THR A 324 -29.13 -115.34 38.45
CA THR A 324 -30.52 -115.80 38.23
C THR A 324 -30.69 -116.55 36.92
N VAL A 325 -29.94 -116.19 35.86
CA VAL A 325 -30.03 -116.82 34.53
C VAL A 325 -29.16 -118.08 34.42
N LYS A 326 -28.07 -118.24 35.19
CA LYS A 326 -27.28 -119.49 35.23
C LYS A 326 -27.99 -120.67 35.92
N LEU A 327 -29.22 -120.48 36.40
CA LEU A 327 -30.15 -121.57 36.69
C LEU A 327 -30.80 -122.14 35.41
N GLU A 328 -30.61 -121.50 34.24
CA GLU A 328 -31.09 -121.92 32.92
C GLU A 328 -29.93 -121.84 31.88
N MET A 329 -29.48 -123.00 31.38
CA MET A 329 -28.31 -123.16 30.47
C MET A 329 -28.66 -122.88 28.98
N PRO A 330 -27.75 -122.94 27.96
CA PRO A 330 -26.28 -123.15 27.92
C PRO A 330 -25.43 -122.23 26.94
N GLU A 331 -24.09 -122.41 26.94
CA GLU A 331 -23.07 -122.32 25.83
C GLU A 331 -23.00 -121.17 24.75
N GLY A 332 -21.77 -120.65 24.44
CA GLY A 332 -21.44 -120.11 23.09
C GLY A 332 -20.43 -118.93 22.82
N ILE A 333 -19.11 -119.21 22.76
CA ILE A 333 -18.15 -118.92 21.63
C ILE A 333 -17.74 -117.47 21.09
N THR A 334 -16.39 -117.23 21.03
CA THR A 334 -15.53 -116.36 20.11
C THR A 334 -15.17 -114.85 20.30
N GLN A 335 -14.11 -114.42 19.56
CA GLN A 335 -13.27 -113.18 19.60
C GLN A 335 -13.28 -112.38 18.26
N LEU A 336 -12.64 -111.19 18.16
CA LEU A 336 -11.70 -110.75 17.07
C LEU A 336 -11.09 -109.31 17.24
N ASP A 337 -10.23 -108.82 16.32
CA ASP A 337 -9.07 -107.88 16.56
C ASP A 337 -8.60 -107.00 15.33
N LEU A 338 -7.59 -106.11 15.49
CA LEU A 338 -6.70 -105.34 14.51
C LEU A 338 -7.20 -103.96 13.94
N GLY A 339 -6.39 -102.97 13.44
CA GLY A 339 -4.93 -102.75 13.11
C GLY A 339 -4.51 -101.24 12.79
N ALA A 340 -3.31 -100.90 12.25
CA ALA A 340 -2.69 -99.50 12.23
C ALA A 340 -1.65 -99.09 11.08
N VAL A 341 -1.16 -97.79 10.99
CA VAL A 341 -0.01 -97.16 10.17
C VAL A 341 0.08 -95.59 10.41
N GLN A 342 1.08 -94.65 10.20
CA GLN A 342 2.53 -94.43 9.81
C GLN A 342 2.87 -93.60 8.49
N SER A 343 3.99 -92.84 8.21
CA SER A 343 4.91 -91.89 8.94
C SER A 343 5.98 -91.13 8.01
N GLN A 344 6.74 -90.09 8.49
CA GLN A 344 8.14 -89.60 8.07
C GLN A 344 8.46 -88.66 6.81
N ILE A 345 9.56 -87.83 6.61
CA ILE A 345 10.61 -87.09 7.44
C ILE A 345 11.68 -86.16 6.62
N ARG A 346 12.30 -85.05 7.18
CA ARG A 346 13.70 -84.39 6.96
C ARG A 346 14.08 -83.47 5.68
N VAL A 347 15.16 -82.60 5.48
CA VAL A 347 16.32 -81.89 6.23
C VAL A 347 17.32 -80.88 5.45
N THR A 348 17.73 -79.68 6.03
CA THR A 348 19.04 -78.85 6.02
C THR A 348 19.69 -77.92 4.89
N ALA A 349 20.79 -77.17 5.24
CA ALA A 349 21.63 -76.12 4.51
C ALA A 349 23.14 -76.00 5.00
N PRO A 350 24.10 -75.20 4.40
CA PRO A 350 25.25 -74.53 5.11
C PRO A 350 25.94 -73.23 4.49
N ALA A 351 27.06 -72.68 5.07
CA ALA A 351 27.91 -71.46 4.73
C ALA A 351 29.44 -71.63 5.13
N PRO A 352 30.46 -70.68 5.21
CA PRO A 352 30.60 -69.17 5.16
C PRO A 352 31.90 -68.58 4.42
N GLY A 353 32.56 -67.45 4.84
CA GLY A 353 33.76 -66.78 4.21
C GLY A 353 34.63 -65.75 5.05
N ILE A 354 35.75 -65.15 4.51
CA ILE A 354 36.86 -64.36 5.20
C ILE A 354 37.87 -63.66 4.17
N ASN A 355 38.84 -62.70 4.37
CA ASN A 355 39.19 -61.52 5.27
C ASN A 355 40.57 -60.79 4.86
N VAL A 356 40.99 -59.65 5.49
CA VAL A 356 42.36 -58.95 5.60
C VAL A 356 42.80 -57.73 4.67
N VAL A 357 43.70 -56.82 5.16
CA VAL A 357 44.20 -55.49 4.63
C VAL A 357 45.73 -55.26 4.91
N PRO A 358 46.53 -54.36 4.24
CA PRO A 358 46.99 -53.03 4.83
C PRO A 358 47.62 -51.89 3.91
N GLY A 359 47.79 -50.64 4.42
CA GLY A 359 49.06 -49.83 4.28
C GLY A 359 49.21 -48.43 3.57
N THR A 360 49.50 -47.34 4.34
CA THR A 360 50.50 -46.20 4.13
C THR A 360 50.53 -45.26 2.86
N SER A 361 51.05 -44.00 2.81
CA SER A 361 51.37 -42.90 3.79
C SER A 361 51.93 -41.58 3.15
N ALA A 362 51.49 -40.38 3.62
CA ALA A 362 52.17 -39.03 3.72
C ALA A 362 52.86 -38.27 2.53
N GLY A 363 52.76 -36.90 2.49
CA GLY A 363 53.84 -36.02 1.93
C GLY A 363 53.57 -34.60 1.33
N VAL A 364 53.67 -33.52 2.13
CA VAL A 364 54.40 -32.21 1.90
C VAL A 364 54.18 -31.28 0.66
N SER A 365 53.68 -30.03 0.91
CA SER A 365 54.07 -28.65 0.43
C SER A 365 54.35 -28.31 -1.08
N SER A 366 54.50 -27.06 -1.61
CA SER A 366 54.39 -25.64 -1.14
C SER A 366 54.49 -24.63 -2.32
N GLY A 367 53.89 -23.42 -2.21
CA GLY A 367 54.22 -22.21 -2.99
C GLY A 367 53.35 -21.90 -4.24
N ILE A 368 53.32 -20.70 -4.84
CA ILE A 368 53.94 -19.38 -4.53
C ILE A 368 53.02 -18.24 -5.05
N SER A 369 53.25 -17.00 -4.57
CA SER A 369 52.46 -15.78 -4.81
C SER A 369 52.47 -15.19 -6.24
N ALA A 370 51.42 -14.42 -6.55
CA ALA A 370 51.48 -13.27 -7.48
C ALA A 370 50.61 -12.11 -6.93
N SER A 371 50.97 -10.86 -7.24
CA SER A 371 50.31 -9.64 -6.72
C SER A 371 50.11 -8.58 -7.80
N VAL A 372 49.00 -7.82 -7.73
CA VAL A 372 48.76 -6.63 -8.56
C VAL A 372 48.22 -5.49 -7.70
N THR A 373 49.18 -4.71 -7.20
CA THR A 373 49.18 -3.25 -6.96
C THR A 373 47.88 -2.44 -7.12
N SER A 374 47.61 -1.62 -6.10
CA SER A 374 46.80 -0.40 -6.18
C SER A 374 47.35 0.62 -7.18
N GLY A 375 46.46 1.28 -7.94
CA GLY A 375 46.79 2.43 -8.79
C GLY A 375 46.00 3.68 -8.38
N THR A 376 46.67 4.64 -7.74
CA THR A 376 46.15 6.00 -7.54
C THR A 376 46.25 6.78 -8.86
N VAL A 377 45.18 7.47 -9.26
CA VAL A 377 45.19 8.42 -10.38
C VAL A 377 44.83 9.80 -9.85
N ASP A 378 45.84 10.63 -9.66
CA ASP A 378 45.67 12.06 -9.42
C ASP A 378 45.29 12.77 -10.72
N GLY A 379 44.50 13.86 -10.61
CA GLY A 379 44.41 14.89 -11.64
C GLY A 379 43.13 14.91 -12.49
N ILE A 380 42.10 15.58 -11.98
CA ILE A 380 41.12 16.30 -12.81
C ILE A 380 41.13 17.76 -12.34
N THR A 381 41.47 18.69 -13.23
CA THR A 381 41.75 20.10 -12.88
C THR A 381 40.57 21.05 -13.15
N THR A 382 39.47 20.55 -13.71
CA THR A 382 38.39 21.37 -14.25
C THR A 382 37.03 20.68 -14.12
N ALA A 383 36.01 21.41 -13.65
CA ALA A 383 34.67 20.86 -13.44
C ALA A 383 33.90 20.53 -14.73
N SER A 384 34.34 21.06 -15.87
CA SER A 384 33.83 20.71 -17.21
C SER A 384 33.94 19.22 -17.52
N ASP A 385 35.02 18.59 -17.04
CA ASP A 385 35.48 17.31 -17.56
C ASP A 385 34.70 16.13 -16.96
N TYR A 386 33.89 16.40 -15.93
CA TYR A 386 32.97 15.46 -15.30
C TYR A 386 31.53 15.56 -15.85
N LEU A 387 31.13 16.74 -16.36
CA LEU A 387 29.76 17.03 -16.79
C LEU A 387 29.47 16.66 -18.25
N GLY A 388 30.50 16.58 -19.11
CA GLY A 388 30.35 16.31 -20.55
C GLY A 388 29.96 14.87 -20.94
N SER A 389 29.36 14.08 -20.04
CA SER A 389 29.19 12.62 -20.20
C SER A 389 27.78 12.07 -19.95
N HIS A 390 26.80 12.90 -19.60
CA HIS A 390 25.47 12.46 -19.14
C HIS A 390 24.27 13.20 -19.80
N ASP A 391 24.43 13.67 -21.04
CA ASP A 391 23.42 14.47 -21.76
C ASP A 391 22.28 13.62 -22.39
N ASP A 392 22.37 12.28 -22.32
CA ASP A 392 21.38 11.35 -22.92
C ASP A 392 20.04 11.28 -22.15
N TYR A 393 19.96 11.76 -20.91
CA TYR A 393 18.70 11.74 -20.12
C TYR A 393 17.74 12.90 -20.45
N ALA A 394 18.18 13.93 -21.20
CA ALA A 394 17.37 15.11 -21.51
C ALA A 394 16.30 14.88 -22.61
N ARG A 395 16.09 13.65 -23.09
CA ARG A 395 15.24 13.34 -24.26
C ARG A 395 14.24 12.19 -24.11
N VAL A 396 13.76 11.92 -22.89
CA VAL A 396 12.54 11.10 -22.68
C VAL A 396 11.57 11.80 -21.72
N TYR A 397 11.08 12.97 -22.16
CA TYR A 397 9.83 13.55 -21.67
C TYR A 397 9.09 14.16 -22.86
N GLU A 398 8.36 13.32 -23.60
CA GLU A 398 7.21 13.84 -24.34
C GLU A 398 6.19 14.32 -23.30
N PRO A 399 5.83 15.61 -23.25
CA PRO A 399 4.79 16.05 -22.34
C PRO A 399 3.49 15.39 -22.79
N GLN A 400 2.96 14.47 -21.97
CA GLN A 400 1.66 13.86 -22.26
C GLN A 400 0.64 14.99 -22.42
N ILE A 401 0.09 15.11 -23.62
CA ILE A 401 -0.87 16.16 -23.94
C ILE A 401 -2.10 15.90 -23.08
N MET A 402 -2.28 16.73 -22.05
CA MET A 402 -3.46 16.73 -21.18
C MET A 402 -4.67 17.13 -22.03
N VAL A 403 -5.28 16.13 -22.67
CA VAL A 403 -6.57 16.25 -23.34
C VAL A 403 -7.56 16.79 -22.32
N LYS A 404 -8.25 17.87 -22.66
CA LYS A 404 -9.28 18.42 -21.77
C LYS A 404 -10.42 17.41 -21.67
N ASP A 405 -10.66 16.87 -20.47
CA ASP A 405 -11.70 15.86 -20.19
C ASP A 405 -13.13 16.32 -20.53
N ASP A 406 -13.32 17.60 -20.89
CA ASP A 406 -14.61 18.25 -21.10
C ASP A 406 -15.24 17.94 -22.48
N ASP A 407 -14.46 17.46 -23.45
CA ASP A 407 -14.92 17.09 -24.81
C ASP A 407 -15.23 15.57 -24.98
N VAL A 408 -15.19 14.78 -23.89
CA VAL A 408 -15.35 13.31 -23.96
C VAL A 408 -16.82 12.91 -23.85
N GLU A 409 -17.39 12.35 -24.93
CA GLU A 409 -18.73 11.76 -24.92
C GLU A 409 -18.84 10.61 -23.89
N ILE A 410 -19.91 10.62 -23.09
CA ILE A 410 -20.18 9.57 -22.09
C ILE A 410 -20.72 8.33 -22.83
N PRO A 411 -20.06 7.15 -22.75
CA PRO A 411 -20.45 5.97 -23.52
C PRO A 411 -21.86 5.43 -23.21
N GLY A 412 -22.45 4.73 -24.18
CA GLY A 412 -23.67 3.95 -23.95
C GLY A 412 -23.45 2.78 -22.99
N VAL A 413 -24.55 2.20 -22.47
CA VAL A 413 -24.49 0.98 -21.65
C VAL A 413 -23.96 -0.19 -22.50
N ASN A 414 -22.92 -0.85 -21.99
CA ASN A 414 -22.27 -1.97 -22.66
C ASN A 414 -23.22 -3.18 -22.73
N PRO A 415 -23.48 -3.77 -23.92
CA PRO A 415 -24.37 -4.93 -24.08
C PRO A 415 -24.07 -6.12 -23.16
N LEU A 416 -22.81 -6.34 -22.77
CA LEU A 416 -22.39 -7.42 -21.87
C LEU A 416 -22.59 -7.10 -20.38
N LEU A 417 -22.68 -5.82 -20.01
CA LEU A 417 -22.92 -5.34 -18.65
C LEU A 417 -24.36 -4.84 -18.43
N ASP A 418 -25.18 -4.90 -19.47
CA ASP A 418 -26.58 -4.48 -19.49
C ASP A 418 -27.48 -5.47 -18.72
N GLU A 419 -27.69 -5.19 -17.44
CA GLU A 419 -28.55 -5.98 -16.55
C GLU A 419 -30.04 -6.05 -16.96
N SER A 420 -30.50 -5.33 -17.99
CA SER A 420 -31.83 -5.55 -18.56
C SER A 420 -31.92 -6.85 -19.37
N LYS A 421 -30.77 -7.41 -19.78
CA LYS A 421 -30.64 -8.69 -20.49
C LYS A 421 -30.27 -9.82 -19.54
N ASN A 422 -30.79 -11.01 -19.83
CA ASN A 422 -30.49 -12.22 -19.08
C ASN A 422 -28.96 -12.47 -19.02
N PHE A 423 -28.47 -12.83 -17.83
CA PHE A 423 -27.04 -13.11 -17.63
C PHE A 423 -26.53 -14.22 -18.56
N ALA A 424 -27.30 -15.29 -18.78
CA ALA A 424 -26.87 -16.42 -19.62
C ALA A 424 -26.63 -16.01 -21.08
N ASP A 425 -27.46 -15.13 -21.63
CA ASP A 425 -27.30 -14.62 -23.00
C ASP A 425 -26.07 -13.71 -23.13
N ARG A 426 -25.88 -12.79 -22.17
CA ARG A 426 -24.69 -11.92 -22.10
C ARG A 426 -23.41 -12.73 -21.91
N TYR A 427 -23.42 -13.68 -20.98
CA TYR A 427 -22.27 -14.53 -20.68
C TYR A 427 -21.90 -15.41 -21.87
N LYS A 428 -22.89 -15.92 -22.62
CA LYS A 428 -22.65 -16.61 -23.87
C LYS A 428 -21.96 -15.71 -24.90
N GLU A 429 -22.43 -14.48 -25.12
CA GLU A 429 -21.76 -13.54 -26.05
C GLU A 429 -20.30 -13.25 -25.64
N ALA A 430 -20.03 -13.11 -24.33
CA ALA A 430 -18.67 -12.97 -23.81
C ALA A 430 -17.81 -14.23 -24.03
N MET A 431 -18.39 -15.42 -23.89
CA MET A 431 -17.70 -16.70 -24.14
C MET A 431 -17.49 -16.99 -25.63
N ASP A 432 -18.39 -16.57 -26.51
CA ASP A 432 -18.20 -16.61 -27.97
C ASP A 432 -17.02 -15.71 -28.39
N LYS A 433 -16.89 -14.51 -27.77
CA LYS A 433 -15.71 -13.63 -27.91
C LYS A 433 -14.43 -14.27 -27.36
N LYS A 434 -14.49 -14.94 -26.20
CA LYS A 434 -13.37 -15.72 -25.63
C LYS A 434 -12.91 -16.82 -26.59
N ALA A 435 -13.85 -17.57 -27.17
CA ALA A 435 -13.56 -18.63 -28.12
C ALA A 435 -12.89 -18.11 -29.41
N TYR A 436 -13.34 -16.96 -29.92
CA TYR A 436 -12.65 -16.27 -31.02
C TYR A 436 -11.22 -15.88 -30.65
N MET A 437 -11.01 -15.27 -29.48
CA MET A 437 -9.65 -14.91 -29.01
C MET A 437 -8.72 -16.14 -28.90
N ILE A 438 -9.21 -17.25 -28.35
CA ILE A 438 -8.48 -18.54 -28.30
C ILE A 438 -8.12 -19.02 -29.71
N ALA A 439 -9.05 -18.93 -30.67
CA ALA A 439 -8.80 -19.30 -32.07
C ALA A 439 -7.76 -18.39 -32.77
N THR A 440 -7.63 -17.13 -32.33
CA THR A 440 -6.55 -16.22 -32.76
C THR A 440 -5.23 -16.39 -31.99
N GLY A 441 -5.14 -17.33 -31.05
CA GLY A 441 -3.91 -17.67 -30.32
C GLY A 441 -3.77 -17.07 -28.93
N GLU A 442 -4.76 -16.36 -28.39
CA GLU A 442 -4.74 -15.90 -26.99
C GLU A 442 -4.83 -17.08 -26.01
N HIS A 443 -4.24 -16.94 -24.82
CA HIS A 443 -4.23 -17.96 -23.78
C HIS A 443 -4.80 -17.41 -22.48
N PHE A 444 -5.84 -18.06 -21.97
CA PHE A 444 -6.56 -17.64 -20.77
C PHE A 444 -6.19 -18.53 -19.59
N HIS A 445 -5.93 -17.90 -18.44
CA HIS A 445 -5.74 -18.57 -17.15
C HIS A 445 -7.03 -19.28 -16.70
N ASN A 446 -6.92 -20.40 -15.98
CA ASN A 446 -8.08 -21.16 -15.53
C ASN A 446 -9.10 -20.37 -14.69
N LYS A 447 -8.68 -19.30 -13.99
CA LYS A 447 -9.57 -18.40 -13.23
C LYS A 447 -10.24 -17.29 -14.03
N PHE A 448 -9.97 -17.17 -15.33
CA PHE A 448 -10.54 -16.09 -16.14
C PHE A 448 -12.08 -16.06 -16.09
N ASP A 449 -12.74 -17.21 -16.07
CA ASP A 449 -14.21 -17.28 -16.11
C ASP A 449 -14.87 -16.91 -14.78
N ASP A 450 -14.19 -17.17 -13.65
CA ASP A 450 -14.60 -16.68 -12.33
C ASP A 450 -14.53 -15.13 -12.28
N VAL A 451 -13.45 -14.56 -12.80
CA VAL A 451 -13.24 -13.09 -12.86
C VAL A 451 -14.23 -12.44 -13.83
N LEU A 452 -14.45 -13.01 -15.02
CA LEU A 452 -15.45 -12.55 -15.99
C LEU A 452 -16.84 -12.53 -15.36
N THR A 453 -17.23 -13.61 -14.68
CA THR A 453 -18.50 -13.72 -13.96
C THR A 453 -18.64 -12.62 -12.89
N ALA A 454 -17.63 -12.46 -12.03
CA ALA A 454 -17.65 -11.46 -10.97
C ALA A 454 -17.74 -10.00 -11.49
N VAL A 455 -17.14 -9.70 -12.65
CA VAL A 455 -17.25 -8.37 -13.28
C VAL A 455 -18.59 -8.20 -14.01
N MET A 456 -19.10 -9.23 -14.68
CA MET A 456 -20.41 -9.17 -15.33
C MET A 456 -21.58 -9.03 -14.34
N GLU A 457 -21.46 -9.63 -13.15
CA GLU A 457 -22.38 -9.46 -12.02
C GLU A 457 -21.98 -8.30 -11.07
N ASN A 458 -21.12 -7.37 -11.52
CA ASN A 458 -20.79 -6.12 -10.81
C ASN A 458 -20.42 -6.37 -9.32
N SER A 459 -19.59 -7.37 -9.05
CA SER A 459 -19.31 -7.92 -7.70
C SER A 459 -17.85 -7.74 -7.25
N ASN A 460 -17.13 -6.75 -7.82
CA ASN A 460 -15.79 -6.29 -7.42
C ASN A 460 -14.79 -7.42 -7.14
N PRO A 461 -14.19 -8.12 -8.13
CA PRO A 461 -13.20 -9.14 -7.82
C PRO A 461 -11.92 -8.55 -7.22
N TYR A 462 -11.34 -9.25 -6.25
CA TYR A 462 -10.00 -9.02 -5.70
C TYR A 462 -9.11 -10.22 -6.04
N LEU A 463 -8.09 -9.99 -6.88
CA LEU A 463 -7.21 -11.03 -7.43
C LEU A 463 -6.03 -11.27 -6.47
N ILE A 464 -6.15 -12.32 -5.65
CA ILE A 464 -5.13 -12.72 -4.66
C ILE A 464 -4.17 -13.70 -5.30
N GLY A 465 -2.86 -13.45 -5.27
CA GLY A 465 -1.87 -14.43 -5.70
C GLY A 465 -0.50 -13.83 -5.97
N PRO A 466 0.54 -14.65 -6.16
CA PRO A 466 1.93 -14.17 -6.19
C PRO A 466 2.22 -13.21 -7.35
N SER A 467 3.36 -12.52 -7.30
CA SER A 467 3.81 -11.66 -8.40
C SER A 467 4.08 -12.48 -9.67
N GLY A 468 3.82 -11.90 -10.84
CA GLY A 468 4.14 -12.52 -12.12
C GLY A 468 3.24 -13.70 -12.56
N CYS A 469 2.15 -14.02 -11.84
CA CYS A 469 1.18 -15.04 -12.27
C CYS A 469 0.18 -14.58 -13.35
N GLY A 470 0.18 -13.28 -13.70
CA GLY A 470 -0.59 -12.74 -14.82
C GLY A 470 -1.85 -11.93 -14.49
N LYS A 471 -2.08 -11.53 -13.22
CA LYS A 471 -3.24 -10.72 -12.77
C LYS A 471 -3.60 -9.57 -13.73
N THR A 472 -2.66 -8.66 -13.98
CA THR A 472 -2.79 -7.50 -14.88
C THR A 472 -3.11 -7.89 -16.33
N TYR A 473 -2.54 -9.00 -16.83
CA TYR A 473 -2.79 -9.51 -18.18
C TYR A 473 -4.20 -10.10 -18.31
N MET A 474 -4.68 -10.78 -17.27
CA MET A 474 -6.05 -11.29 -17.18
C MET A 474 -7.07 -10.15 -17.28
N VAL A 475 -6.81 -9.01 -16.61
CA VAL A 475 -7.64 -7.80 -16.70
C VAL A 475 -7.58 -7.17 -18.10
N SER A 476 -6.42 -7.17 -18.76
CA SER A 476 -6.31 -6.74 -20.17
C SER A 476 -7.14 -7.63 -21.11
N GLN A 477 -7.11 -8.95 -20.94
CA GLN A 477 -7.94 -9.89 -21.70
C GLN A 477 -9.44 -9.70 -21.43
N LEU A 478 -9.81 -9.42 -20.18
CA LEU A 478 -11.18 -9.12 -19.79
C LEU A 478 -11.69 -7.84 -20.46
N ALA A 479 -10.87 -6.78 -20.44
CA ALA A 479 -11.17 -5.50 -21.09
C ALA A 479 -11.41 -5.68 -22.61
N LYS A 480 -10.57 -6.48 -23.29
CA LYS A 480 -10.76 -6.86 -24.71
C LYS A 480 -12.12 -7.54 -24.95
N ILE A 481 -12.51 -8.53 -24.15
CA ILE A 481 -13.80 -9.24 -24.30
C ILE A 481 -14.99 -8.32 -24.05
N LEU A 482 -14.89 -7.47 -23.02
CA LEU A 482 -15.93 -6.50 -22.70
C LEU A 482 -16.01 -5.37 -23.75
N GLY A 483 -14.99 -5.16 -24.57
CA GLY A 483 -14.92 -4.00 -25.48
C GLY A 483 -14.74 -2.69 -24.72
N MET A 484 -14.00 -2.75 -23.61
CA MET A 484 -13.78 -1.64 -22.69
C MET A 484 -12.29 -1.34 -22.52
N GLU A 485 -12.00 -0.15 -22.03
CA GLU A 485 -10.68 0.21 -21.52
C GLU A 485 -10.60 -0.14 -20.02
N PHE A 486 -9.44 -0.61 -19.57
CA PHE A 486 -9.07 -0.58 -18.15
C PHE A 486 -7.98 0.46 -17.94
N ILE A 487 -8.03 1.17 -16.83
CA ILE A 487 -6.94 2.05 -16.40
C ILE A 487 -6.38 1.48 -15.11
N ASP A 488 -5.06 1.30 -15.10
CA ASP A 488 -4.30 0.97 -13.90
C ASP A 488 -4.22 2.22 -13.00
N ILE A 489 -4.65 2.05 -11.76
CA ILE A 489 -4.62 3.04 -10.68
C ILE A 489 -3.37 2.80 -9.80
N GLY A 490 -2.79 1.60 -9.85
CA GLY A 490 -1.77 1.14 -8.91
C GLY A 490 -2.28 1.06 -7.46
N TYR A 491 -1.32 1.04 -6.53
CA TYR A 491 -1.58 1.08 -5.10
C TYR A 491 -2.03 2.47 -4.68
N ILE A 492 -2.97 2.54 -3.74
CA ILE A 492 -3.59 3.81 -3.32
C ILE A 492 -2.85 4.30 -2.08
N ASN A 493 -2.07 5.37 -2.21
CA ASN A 493 -1.29 5.92 -1.09
C ASN A 493 -2.03 7.05 -0.38
N GLU A 494 -2.77 7.88 -1.13
CA GLU A 494 -3.42 9.09 -0.63
C GLU A 494 -4.88 9.22 -1.10
N GLU A 495 -5.67 10.01 -0.37
CA GLU A 495 -7.08 10.24 -0.70
C GLU A 495 -7.27 10.87 -2.10
N TYR A 496 -6.26 11.62 -2.59
CA TYR A 496 -6.29 12.25 -3.91
C TYR A 496 -6.04 11.31 -5.09
N ASP A 497 -5.51 10.10 -4.88
CA ASP A 497 -5.34 9.11 -5.96
C ASP A 497 -6.70 8.65 -6.50
N ILE A 498 -7.71 8.63 -5.62
CA ILE A 498 -9.11 8.34 -5.92
C ILE A 498 -9.88 9.63 -6.24
N LEU A 499 -9.69 10.69 -5.44
CA LEU A 499 -10.56 11.87 -5.40
C LEU A 499 -10.02 13.11 -6.13
N GLY A 500 -8.75 13.13 -6.53
CA GLY A 500 -8.11 14.30 -7.12
C GLY A 500 -7.85 15.42 -6.12
N PHE A 501 -7.36 16.54 -6.63
CA PHE A 501 -7.05 17.74 -5.84
C PHE A 501 -7.29 19.01 -6.66
N GLN A 502 -7.58 20.12 -5.99
CA GLN A 502 -7.61 21.43 -6.63
C GLN A 502 -6.17 21.92 -6.86
N THR A 503 -5.87 22.42 -8.05
CA THR A 503 -4.56 22.97 -8.40
C THR A 503 -4.47 24.44 -7.98
N ALA A 504 -3.24 24.96 -7.79
CA ALA A 504 -3.02 26.35 -7.38
C ALA A 504 -3.68 27.40 -8.30
N ASN A 505 -3.92 27.05 -9.57
CA ASN A 505 -4.56 27.91 -10.57
C ASN A 505 -6.11 27.83 -10.54
N GLY A 506 -6.71 27.26 -9.48
CA GLY A 506 -8.16 27.07 -9.36
C GLY A 506 -8.74 25.95 -10.25
N GLY A 507 -7.89 25.20 -10.95
CA GLY A 507 -8.29 24.03 -11.73
C GLY A 507 -8.49 22.79 -10.84
N TYR A 508 -9.01 21.70 -11.42
CA TYR A 508 -9.14 20.42 -10.73
C TYR A 508 -8.34 19.33 -11.44
N SER A 509 -7.42 18.71 -10.71
CA SER A 509 -6.65 17.56 -11.17
C SER A 509 -7.51 16.31 -11.10
N ARG A 510 -8.11 15.94 -12.24
CA ARG A 510 -8.95 14.75 -12.40
C ARG A 510 -8.09 13.48 -12.39
N PRO A 511 -8.22 12.58 -11.40
CA PRO A 511 -7.46 11.33 -11.36
C PRO A 511 -8.04 10.31 -12.34
N ASN A 512 -7.28 9.25 -12.62
CA ASN A 512 -7.73 8.15 -13.46
C ASN A 512 -8.96 7.43 -12.88
N PHE A 513 -9.09 7.39 -11.55
CA PHE A 513 -10.27 6.81 -10.89
C PHE A 513 -11.57 7.57 -11.22
N TYR A 514 -11.54 8.92 -11.18
CA TYR A 514 -12.65 9.78 -11.62
C TYR A 514 -13.03 9.48 -13.08
N ARG A 515 -12.04 9.33 -13.97
CA ARG A 515 -12.29 8.99 -15.39
C ARG A 515 -12.99 7.64 -15.54
N CYS A 516 -12.59 6.64 -14.76
CA CYS A 516 -13.25 5.33 -14.76
C CYS A 516 -14.70 5.42 -14.27
N TYR A 517 -14.93 6.13 -13.15
CA TYR A 517 -16.25 6.27 -12.53
C TYR A 517 -17.24 7.06 -13.39
N LYS A 518 -16.79 8.14 -14.04
CA LYS A 518 -17.60 9.02 -14.90
C LYS A 518 -17.86 8.44 -16.30
N TYR A 519 -16.81 7.95 -16.97
CA TYR A 519 -16.89 7.51 -18.38
C TYR A 519 -17.01 5.98 -18.53
N GLY A 520 -17.13 5.23 -17.43
CA GLY A 520 -17.50 3.81 -17.48
C GLY A 520 -16.39 2.87 -17.94
N LYS A 521 -15.20 3.04 -17.39
CA LYS A 521 -14.04 2.15 -17.62
C LYS A 521 -13.86 1.17 -16.46
N ILE A 522 -12.94 0.22 -16.61
CA ILE A 522 -12.51 -0.64 -15.49
C ILE A 522 -11.39 0.08 -14.73
N ALA A 523 -11.61 0.40 -13.45
CA ALA A 523 -10.53 0.79 -12.55
C ALA A 523 -9.83 -0.47 -12.04
N PHE A 524 -8.54 -0.59 -12.30
CA PHE A 524 -7.71 -1.69 -11.79
C PHE A 524 -6.76 -1.15 -10.72
N CYS A 525 -6.89 -1.62 -9.49
CA CYS A 525 -6.01 -1.25 -8.38
C CYS A 525 -5.03 -2.41 -8.14
N ASP A 526 -3.91 -2.44 -8.89
CA ASP A 526 -2.83 -3.41 -8.65
C ASP A 526 -2.05 -3.06 -7.37
N GLU A 527 -1.49 -4.08 -6.71
CA GLU A 527 -0.86 -3.97 -5.39
C GLU A 527 -1.70 -3.19 -4.34
N LEU A 528 -3.02 -3.41 -4.29
CA LEU A 528 -3.92 -2.77 -3.32
C LEU A 528 -3.55 -3.10 -1.85
N ASP A 529 -2.88 -4.24 -1.62
CA ASP A 529 -2.29 -4.61 -0.32
C ASP A 529 -1.00 -3.83 0.03
N ASN A 530 -0.48 -3.02 -0.89
CA ASN A 530 0.55 -2.02 -0.64
C ASN A 530 -0.03 -0.61 -0.42
N GLY A 531 -1.34 -0.45 -0.54
CA GLY A 531 -2.01 0.82 -0.33
C GLY A 531 -2.07 1.21 1.14
N ASN A 532 -2.08 2.53 1.40
CA ASN A 532 -2.36 3.08 2.71
C ASN A 532 -3.80 2.71 3.11
N SER A 533 -3.96 2.00 4.22
CA SER A 533 -5.25 1.47 4.66
C SER A 533 -6.29 2.58 4.87
N ARG A 534 -5.88 3.77 5.34
CA ARG A 534 -6.75 4.94 5.51
C ARG A 534 -7.22 5.51 4.16
N ALA A 535 -6.33 5.66 3.18
CA ALA A 535 -6.70 6.17 1.87
C ALA A 535 -7.66 5.19 1.16
N THR A 536 -7.36 3.90 1.27
CA THR A 536 -8.12 2.79 0.70
C THR A 536 -9.57 2.74 1.21
N VAL A 537 -9.88 3.17 2.44
CA VAL A 537 -11.25 3.29 2.97
C VAL A 537 -12.16 4.19 2.11
N LYS A 538 -11.62 5.14 1.33
CA LYS A 538 -12.43 5.95 0.40
C LYS A 538 -13.06 5.13 -0.73
N LEU A 539 -12.48 3.98 -1.09
CA LEU A 539 -13.08 3.06 -2.06
C LEU A 539 -14.48 2.59 -1.64
N ASN A 540 -14.80 2.57 -0.34
CA ASN A 540 -16.11 2.10 0.17
C ASN A 540 -17.30 2.86 -0.43
N SER A 541 -17.14 4.15 -0.78
CA SER A 541 -18.17 4.92 -1.49
C SER A 541 -18.47 4.33 -2.87
N PHE A 542 -17.44 3.85 -3.57
CA PHE A 542 -17.45 3.38 -4.95
C PHE A 542 -17.67 1.86 -5.06
N LEU A 543 -17.28 1.08 -4.06
CA LEU A 543 -17.49 -0.37 -3.95
C LEU A 543 -18.95 -0.74 -3.61
N SER A 544 -19.77 0.22 -3.21
CA SER A 544 -21.19 0.03 -2.80
C SER A 544 -22.12 -0.51 -3.89
N ASN A 545 -21.72 -0.41 -5.16
CA ASN A 545 -22.38 -0.98 -6.35
C ASN A 545 -23.85 -0.60 -6.60
N LEU A 546 -24.39 0.36 -5.84
CA LEU A 546 -25.69 0.97 -6.08
C LEU A 546 -25.71 1.65 -7.46
N LYS A 547 -26.69 1.30 -8.30
CA LYS A 547 -26.82 1.78 -9.70
C LYS A 547 -27.01 3.30 -9.79
N ASP A 548 -27.75 3.86 -8.84
CA ASP A 548 -28.04 5.29 -8.74
C ASP A 548 -27.09 6.02 -7.78
N ALA A 549 -25.95 5.40 -7.43
CA ALA A 549 -24.89 6.09 -6.72
C ALA A 549 -24.40 7.32 -7.51
N SER A 550 -24.12 8.38 -6.77
CA SER A 550 -23.35 9.52 -7.25
C SER A 550 -22.37 9.96 -6.17
N TYR A 551 -21.33 10.67 -6.56
CA TYR A 551 -20.28 11.15 -5.67
C TYR A 551 -19.93 12.60 -6.01
N SER A 552 -19.94 13.46 -4.99
CA SER A 552 -19.50 14.85 -5.09
C SER A 552 -17.98 14.92 -4.96
N PHE A 553 -17.29 15.13 -6.07
CA PHE A 553 -15.82 15.27 -6.10
C PHE A 553 -15.36 16.63 -5.56
N PRO A 554 -14.06 16.80 -5.21
CA PRO A 554 -13.52 18.03 -4.61
C PRO A 554 -13.65 19.31 -5.45
N ASN A 555 -14.06 19.21 -6.73
CA ASN A 555 -14.43 20.34 -7.58
C ASN A 555 -15.91 20.76 -7.47
N GLY A 556 -16.67 20.15 -6.57
CA GLY A 556 -18.13 20.36 -6.44
C GLY A 556 -18.97 19.63 -7.50
N GLU A 557 -18.34 18.87 -8.41
CA GLU A 557 -19.04 18.11 -9.45
C GLU A 557 -19.65 16.84 -8.85
N ASN A 558 -20.98 16.75 -8.86
CA ASN A 558 -21.70 15.55 -8.46
C ASN A 558 -21.80 14.58 -9.65
N VAL A 559 -20.89 13.60 -9.69
CA VAL A 559 -20.76 12.61 -10.77
C VAL A 559 -21.59 11.38 -10.44
N ARG A 560 -22.47 10.93 -11.34
CA ARG A 560 -23.18 9.65 -11.21
C ARG A 560 -22.27 8.48 -11.60
N ARG A 561 -22.37 7.34 -10.90
CA ARG A 561 -21.74 6.08 -11.30
C ARG A 561 -22.16 5.71 -12.73
N HIS A 562 -21.20 5.54 -13.63
CA HIS A 562 -21.51 5.01 -14.95
C HIS A 562 -21.97 3.54 -14.87
N PRO A 563 -23.01 3.09 -15.60
CA PRO A 563 -23.47 1.68 -15.57
C PRO A 563 -22.37 0.67 -15.94
N ASN A 564 -21.45 1.07 -16.82
CA ASN A 564 -20.30 0.25 -17.23
C ASN A 564 -19.13 0.29 -16.22
N PHE A 565 -19.12 1.19 -15.24
CA PHE A 565 -18.00 1.28 -14.29
C PHE A 565 -17.84 -0.02 -13.51
N ARG A 566 -16.61 -0.51 -13.45
CA ARG A 566 -16.21 -1.70 -12.72
C ARG A 566 -14.90 -1.42 -11.99
N ILE A 567 -14.71 -2.04 -10.84
CA ILE A 567 -13.48 -1.98 -10.07
C ILE A 567 -12.97 -3.41 -9.83
N ILE A 568 -11.66 -3.58 -10.01
CA ILE A 568 -10.95 -4.84 -9.79
C ILE A 568 -9.74 -4.50 -8.93
N GLY A 569 -9.62 -5.12 -7.77
CA GLY A 569 -8.39 -5.04 -6.98
C GLY A 569 -7.48 -6.21 -7.32
N ALA A 570 -6.17 -6.04 -7.11
CA ALA A 570 -5.22 -7.13 -7.08
C ALA A 570 -4.23 -6.93 -5.94
N GLY A 571 -3.72 -8.02 -5.41
CA GLY A 571 -2.70 -8.01 -4.36
C GLY A 571 -1.85 -9.28 -4.41
N ASN A 572 -0.83 -9.35 -3.56
CA ASN A 572 -0.03 -10.56 -3.40
C ASN A 572 -0.45 -11.36 -2.17
N THR A 573 -0.88 -10.66 -1.12
CA THR A 573 -1.53 -11.17 0.08
C THR A 573 -3.06 -11.21 -0.07
N ASP A 574 -3.74 -11.88 0.86
CA ASP A 574 -5.21 -11.80 1.01
C ASP A 574 -5.69 -10.46 1.63
N GLY A 575 -4.77 -9.53 1.90
CA GLY A 575 -5.03 -8.25 2.54
C GLY A 575 -4.94 -8.25 4.06
N ASN A 576 -4.57 -9.35 4.73
CA ASN A 576 -4.40 -9.37 6.19
C ASN A 576 -3.12 -8.69 6.72
N GLY A 577 -2.21 -8.28 5.84
CA GLY A 577 -0.95 -7.61 6.17
C GLY A 577 0.27 -8.38 5.67
N ALA A 578 1.45 -7.98 6.14
CA ALA A 578 2.74 -8.55 5.73
C ALA A 578 2.88 -10.07 5.96
N ASP A 579 3.51 -10.73 4.99
CA ASP A 579 3.97 -12.12 5.05
C ASP A 579 5.50 -12.21 4.92
N SER A 580 6.07 -13.43 4.89
CA SER A 580 7.53 -13.64 4.81
C SER A 580 8.18 -13.08 3.54
N ASN A 581 7.45 -13.00 2.42
CA ASN A 581 7.92 -12.43 1.16
C ASN A 581 7.71 -10.90 1.11
N TYR A 582 6.63 -10.41 1.70
CA TYR A 582 6.13 -9.06 1.52
C TYR A 582 6.01 -8.31 2.86
N ASN A 583 7.17 -8.12 3.50
CA ASN A 583 7.35 -7.52 4.83
C ASN A 583 6.78 -6.09 5.04
N SER A 584 6.27 -5.42 3.98
CA SER A 584 5.79 -4.03 4.01
C SER A 584 4.29 -3.84 3.73
N ARG A 585 3.51 -4.92 3.58
CA ARG A 585 2.07 -4.81 3.26
C ARG A 585 1.25 -4.42 4.49
N GLU A 586 0.34 -3.44 4.34
CA GLU A 586 -0.61 -3.08 5.39
C GLU A 586 -1.82 -4.02 5.40
N LYS A 587 -2.51 -4.11 6.55
CA LYS A 587 -3.82 -4.76 6.58
C LYS A 587 -4.86 -3.84 5.94
N ILE A 588 -5.50 -4.32 4.88
CA ILE A 588 -6.65 -3.67 4.24
C ILE A 588 -7.82 -3.64 5.26
N GLU A 589 -8.48 -2.49 5.37
CA GLU A 589 -9.62 -2.30 6.28
C GLU A 589 -10.76 -3.29 5.99
N GLU A 590 -11.34 -3.88 7.04
CA GLU A 590 -12.25 -5.04 6.89
C GLU A 590 -13.51 -4.71 6.09
N SER A 591 -14.08 -3.52 6.24
CA SER A 591 -15.24 -3.10 5.44
C SER A 591 -14.91 -2.86 3.96
N VAL A 592 -13.65 -2.57 3.61
CA VAL A 592 -13.18 -2.63 2.22
C VAL A 592 -13.12 -4.10 1.76
N GLN A 593 -12.46 -4.98 2.53
CA GLN A 593 -12.32 -6.41 2.20
C GLN A 593 -13.68 -7.08 1.96
N GLN A 594 -14.67 -6.83 2.84
CA GLN A 594 -16.03 -7.38 2.75
C GLN A 594 -16.82 -6.93 1.51
N ARG A 595 -16.34 -5.92 0.75
CA ARG A 595 -16.95 -5.42 -0.49
C ARG A 595 -16.24 -5.89 -1.76
N PHE A 596 -15.25 -6.77 -1.64
CA PHE A 596 -14.62 -7.47 -2.75
C PHE A 596 -14.96 -8.98 -2.76
N THR A 597 -15.02 -9.58 -3.94
CA THR A 597 -15.09 -11.04 -4.14
C THR A 597 -13.67 -11.59 -4.29
N PRO A 598 -13.12 -12.34 -3.30
CA PRO A 598 -11.76 -12.85 -3.39
C PRO A 598 -11.64 -14.00 -4.40
N ILE A 599 -10.68 -13.89 -5.33
CA ILE A 599 -10.37 -14.89 -6.34
C ILE A 599 -8.87 -15.20 -6.32
N TYR A 600 -8.51 -16.44 -5.97
CA TYR A 600 -7.13 -16.89 -5.88
C TYR A 600 -6.55 -17.25 -7.26
N VAL A 601 -5.55 -16.50 -7.71
CA VAL A 601 -4.85 -16.61 -9.00
C VAL A 601 -3.41 -17.09 -8.78
N GLY A 602 -3.22 -18.41 -8.73
CA GLY A 602 -1.89 -19.05 -8.73
C GLY A 602 -1.22 -19.04 -10.12
N TYR A 603 -0.07 -19.69 -10.24
CA TYR A 603 0.53 -19.99 -11.55
C TYR A 603 -0.26 -21.08 -12.28
N ASP A 604 -0.39 -20.97 -13.61
CA ASP A 604 -1.10 -21.96 -14.44
C ASP A 604 -0.13 -22.66 -15.40
N ASN A 605 0.23 -23.89 -15.05
CA ASN A 605 1.16 -24.70 -15.83
C ASN A 605 0.67 -24.94 -17.27
N GLU A 606 -0.65 -25.01 -17.54
CA GLU A 606 -1.18 -25.19 -18.91
C GLU A 606 -1.20 -23.88 -19.73
N VAL A 607 -1.03 -22.72 -19.09
CA VAL A 607 -0.69 -21.45 -19.79
C VAL A 607 0.81 -21.42 -20.11
N GLU A 608 1.66 -21.76 -19.14
CA GLU A 608 3.13 -21.77 -19.31
C GLU A 608 3.60 -22.79 -20.35
N LYS A 609 2.99 -23.97 -20.39
CA LYS A 609 3.18 -25.02 -21.40
C LYS A 609 2.88 -24.56 -22.82
N LYS A 610 1.98 -23.58 -22.99
CA LYS A 610 1.67 -22.99 -24.30
C LYS A 610 2.65 -21.87 -24.64
N ILE A 611 3.01 -21.02 -23.67
CA ILE A 611 4.07 -20.00 -23.80
C ILE A 611 5.40 -20.65 -24.23
N LEU A 612 5.76 -21.77 -23.61
CA LEU A 612 6.98 -22.55 -23.90
C LEU A 612 6.70 -23.79 -24.78
N SER A 613 5.68 -23.75 -25.63
CA SER A 613 5.32 -24.89 -26.50
C SER A 613 6.43 -25.26 -27.50
N ASP A 614 7.19 -24.26 -27.98
CA ASP A 614 8.39 -24.44 -28.80
C ASP A 614 9.61 -24.96 -28.01
N TYR A 615 9.56 -24.90 -26.67
CA TYR A 615 10.67 -25.17 -25.75
C TYR A 615 10.27 -26.11 -24.60
N PRO A 616 9.88 -27.36 -24.91
CA PRO A 616 9.38 -28.34 -23.92
C PRO A 616 10.46 -28.86 -22.95
N ASP A 617 11.74 -28.61 -23.26
CA ASP A 617 12.89 -28.74 -22.36
C ASP A 617 12.83 -27.67 -21.24
N TRP A 618 12.66 -26.40 -21.61
CA TRP A 618 12.56 -25.29 -20.67
C TRP A 618 11.26 -25.33 -19.84
N TYR A 619 10.14 -25.73 -20.45
CA TYR A 619 8.90 -25.95 -19.71
C TYR A 619 9.06 -27.03 -18.63
N ALA A 620 9.63 -28.19 -18.99
CA ALA A 620 9.86 -29.28 -18.05
C ALA A 620 10.81 -28.88 -16.91
N PHE A 621 11.88 -28.13 -17.23
CA PHE A 621 12.81 -27.61 -16.21
C PHE A 621 12.14 -26.58 -15.28
N LEU A 622 11.29 -25.68 -15.81
CA LEU A 622 10.55 -24.70 -15.02
C LEU A 622 9.56 -25.37 -14.05
N VAL A 623 8.83 -26.39 -14.50
CA VAL A 623 7.92 -27.16 -13.64
C VAL A 623 8.68 -27.93 -12.56
N LEU A 624 9.77 -28.60 -12.91
CA LEU A 624 10.67 -29.28 -11.95
C LEU A 624 11.20 -28.31 -10.89
N PHE A 625 11.61 -27.10 -11.30
CA PHE A 625 12.11 -26.08 -10.39
C PHE A 625 11.01 -25.60 -9.44
N ARG A 626 9.79 -25.33 -9.93
CA ARG A 626 8.66 -24.92 -9.07
C ARG A 626 8.22 -26.02 -8.11
N MET A 627 8.20 -27.29 -8.55
CA MET A 627 7.97 -28.42 -7.63
C MET A 627 8.98 -28.46 -6.48
N ALA A 628 10.24 -28.11 -6.74
CA ALA A 628 11.27 -27.99 -5.73
C ALA A 628 11.09 -26.77 -4.81
N THR A 629 10.65 -25.61 -5.33
CA THR A 629 10.33 -24.44 -4.48
C THR A 629 9.17 -24.72 -3.55
N ASP A 630 8.11 -25.37 -4.04
CA ASP A 630 6.95 -25.72 -3.22
C ASP A 630 7.31 -26.71 -2.11
N GLU A 631 8.17 -27.69 -2.41
CA GLU A 631 8.67 -28.65 -1.43
C GLU A 631 9.63 -28.01 -0.40
N TRP A 632 10.37 -26.97 -0.78
CA TRP A 632 11.16 -26.18 0.16
C TRP A 632 10.25 -25.46 1.16
N SER A 633 9.18 -24.80 0.69
CA SER A 633 8.22 -24.12 1.59
C SER A 633 7.56 -25.08 2.58
N ARG A 634 7.13 -26.27 2.12
CA ARG A 634 6.55 -27.30 3.00
C ARG A 634 7.49 -27.75 4.13
N LYS A 635 8.81 -27.69 3.91
CA LYS A 635 9.82 -28.15 4.88
C LYS A 635 10.31 -27.06 5.82
N ASN A 636 10.34 -25.81 5.38
CA ASN A 636 10.90 -24.68 6.13
C ASN A 636 9.84 -23.80 6.81
N TYR A 637 8.54 -24.08 6.62
CA TYR A 637 7.41 -23.34 7.21
C TYR A 637 7.43 -21.83 6.90
N GLY A 638 7.82 -21.49 5.67
CA GLY A 638 7.86 -20.13 5.15
C GLY A 638 7.92 -20.10 3.62
N ASP A 639 7.78 -18.91 3.04
CA ASP A 639 7.73 -18.76 1.58
C ASP A 639 9.09 -18.97 0.91
N ALA A 640 9.08 -19.65 -0.24
CA ALA A 640 10.32 -19.95 -0.97
C ALA A 640 10.87 -18.70 -1.67
N PRO A 641 12.15 -18.35 -1.47
CA PRO A 641 12.71 -17.13 -2.06
C PRO A 641 12.80 -17.24 -3.60
N GLY A 642 12.44 -16.18 -4.32
CA GLY A 642 12.65 -16.08 -5.77
C GLY A 642 12.01 -17.19 -6.61
N ILE A 643 10.80 -17.64 -6.26
CA ILE A 643 9.98 -18.59 -7.04
C ILE A 643 9.93 -18.18 -8.52
N ILE A 644 10.06 -19.14 -9.43
CA ILE A 644 9.99 -18.91 -10.88
C ILE A 644 8.52 -18.68 -11.29
N THR A 645 8.28 -17.57 -11.99
CA THR A 645 6.93 -17.05 -12.29
C THR A 645 6.54 -17.26 -13.76
N THR A 646 5.27 -17.07 -14.09
CA THR A 646 4.78 -17.09 -15.48
C THR A 646 5.39 -15.96 -16.32
N ARG A 647 5.76 -14.83 -15.71
CA ARG A 647 6.53 -13.76 -16.36
C ARG A 647 7.90 -14.26 -16.84
N ASP A 648 8.55 -15.13 -16.08
CA ASP A 648 9.89 -15.62 -16.39
C ASP A 648 9.84 -16.69 -17.50
N ALA A 649 8.75 -17.48 -17.59
CA ALA A 649 8.46 -18.32 -18.76
C ALA A 649 8.39 -17.48 -20.06
N VAL A 650 7.75 -16.31 -20.03
CA VAL A 650 7.69 -15.38 -21.17
C VAL A 650 9.07 -14.79 -21.50
N ARG A 651 9.90 -14.47 -20.49
CA ARG A 651 11.29 -14.03 -20.70
C ARG A 651 12.14 -15.11 -21.35
N ILE A 652 12.10 -16.34 -20.83
CA ILE A 652 12.81 -17.50 -21.39
C ILE A 652 12.44 -17.70 -22.86
N LYS A 653 11.13 -17.68 -23.19
CA LYS A 653 10.69 -17.74 -24.59
C LYS A 653 11.30 -16.60 -25.42
N LYS A 654 11.21 -15.35 -24.94
CA LYS A 654 11.75 -14.17 -25.64
C LYS A 654 13.27 -14.24 -25.85
N TYR A 655 14.06 -14.74 -24.89
CA TYR A 655 15.50 -14.90 -25.07
C TYR A 655 15.84 -15.99 -26.09
N LYS A 656 15.05 -17.07 -26.13
CA LYS A 656 15.23 -18.19 -27.05
C LYS A 656 14.78 -17.85 -28.47
N ASP A 657 13.60 -17.23 -28.63
CA ASP A 657 13.06 -16.75 -29.92
C ASP A 657 14.02 -15.76 -30.60
N ASN A 658 14.61 -14.84 -29.83
CA ASN A 658 15.55 -13.83 -30.33
C ASN A 658 17.03 -14.26 -30.24
N ASN A 659 17.32 -15.49 -29.81
CA ASN A 659 18.68 -16.01 -29.53
C ASN A 659 19.59 -15.01 -28.78
N SER A 660 19.04 -14.30 -27.79
CA SER A 660 19.70 -13.18 -27.11
C SER A 660 20.70 -13.61 -26.03
N PHE A 661 20.48 -14.79 -25.44
CA PHE A 661 21.33 -15.37 -24.41
C PHE A 661 21.48 -16.88 -24.63
N ASP A 662 22.64 -17.43 -24.27
CA ASP A 662 22.85 -18.87 -24.20
C ASP A 662 22.17 -19.49 -22.96
N MET A 663 22.13 -20.82 -22.92
CA MET A 663 21.52 -21.58 -21.81
C MET A 663 22.11 -21.23 -20.45
N ASN A 664 23.43 -20.98 -20.36
CA ASN A 664 24.10 -20.71 -19.10
C ASN A 664 23.72 -19.33 -18.58
N LYS A 665 23.61 -18.31 -19.45
CA LYS A 665 23.13 -16.98 -19.05
C LYS A 665 21.65 -16.97 -18.66
N ILE A 666 20.80 -17.73 -19.34
CA ILE A 666 19.38 -17.85 -18.95
C ILE A 666 19.26 -18.53 -17.58
N LEU A 667 20.04 -19.58 -17.32
CA LEU A 667 20.14 -20.22 -16.01
C LEU A 667 20.71 -19.28 -14.94
N GLU A 668 21.73 -18.48 -15.27
CA GLU A 668 22.29 -17.51 -14.34
C GLU A 668 21.26 -16.47 -13.93
N TYR A 669 20.66 -15.76 -14.88
CA TYR A 669 19.83 -14.59 -14.58
C TYR A 669 18.46 -14.93 -13.99
N GLU A 670 17.73 -15.92 -14.53
CA GLU A 670 16.38 -16.23 -14.04
C GLU A 670 16.41 -17.28 -12.89
N PHE A 671 17.33 -18.25 -12.94
CA PHE A 671 17.30 -19.41 -12.03
C PHE A 671 18.33 -19.39 -10.88
N ILE A 672 19.45 -18.65 -10.96
CA ILE A 672 20.56 -18.79 -10.00
C ILE A 672 20.94 -17.49 -9.27
N GLN A 673 21.10 -16.36 -9.97
CA GLN A 673 21.86 -15.20 -9.47
C GLN A 673 21.30 -14.56 -8.19
N THR A 674 19.99 -14.61 -7.99
CA THR A 674 19.26 -13.99 -6.86
C THR A 674 18.99 -14.93 -5.68
N LYS A 675 19.56 -16.14 -5.68
CA LYS A 675 19.23 -17.22 -4.73
C LYS A 675 20.48 -17.67 -3.95
N ASP A 676 20.29 -18.04 -2.67
CA ASP A 676 21.39 -18.54 -1.85
C ASP A 676 21.79 -19.98 -2.23
N ILE A 677 23.05 -20.33 -1.93
CA ILE A 677 23.64 -21.61 -2.33
C ILE A 677 23.01 -22.82 -1.62
N THR A 678 22.43 -22.64 -0.43
CA THR A 678 21.78 -23.70 0.36
C THR A 678 20.43 -24.07 -0.26
N TYR A 679 19.64 -23.06 -0.61
CA TYR A 679 18.37 -23.22 -1.32
C TYR A 679 18.57 -23.77 -2.74
N LEU A 680 19.56 -23.27 -3.48
CA LEU A 680 19.94 -23.82 -4.78
C LEU A 680 20.38 -25.29 -4.68
N ALA A 681 21.18 -25.66 -3.68
CA ALA A 681 21.57 -27.05 -3.43
C ALA A 681 20.36 -27.96 -3.12
N PHE A 682 19.40 -27.48 -2.32
CA PHE A 682 18.15 -28.20 -2.06
C PHE A 682 17.32 -28.41 -3.34
N ILE A 683 17.18 -27.37 -4.16
CA ILE A 683 16.46 -27.45 -5.43
C ILE A 683 17.14 -28.47 -6.36
N GLU A 684 18.47 -28.41 -6.44
CA GLU A 684 19.25 -29.33 -7.26
C GLU A 684 19.03 -30.79 -6.85
N ASP A 685 19.10 -31.11 -5.56
CA ASP A 685 18.86 -32.47 -5.05
C ASP A 685 17.41 -32.93 -5.24
N HIS A 686 16.42 -32.02 -5.15
CA HIS A 686 15.03 -32.34 -5.43
C HIS A 686 14.79 -32.63 -6.91
N ILE A 687 15.35 -31.81 -7.82
CA ILE A 687 15.26 -32.06 -9.26
C ILE A 687 15.97 -33.37 -9.62
N ARG A 688 17.16 -33.63 -9.06
CA ARG A 688 17.96 -34.86 -9.25
C ARG A 688 17.17 -36.14 -8.93
N GLN A 689 16.22 -36.07 -7.99
CA GLN A 689 15.34 -37.18 -7.62
C GLN A 689 14.17 -37.38 -8.60
N ASN A 690 13.58 -36.29 -9.11
CA ASN A 690 12.33 -36.31 -9.90
C ASN A 690 12.52 -36.24 -11.43
N ILE A 691 13.73 -35.93 -11.92
CA ILE A 691 13.99 -35.68 -13.35
C ILE A 691 13.71 -36.87 -14.29
N LYS A 692 13.58 -38.09 -13.77
CA LYS A 692 13.25 -39.29 -14.56
C LYS A 692 11.91 -39.18 -15.29
N ASP A 693 10.94 -38.50 -14.69
CA ASP A 693 9.60 -38.31 -15.26
C ASP A 693 9.53 -37.09 -16.20
N TYR A 694 10.63 -36.34 -16.30
CA TYR A 694 10.77 -35.06 -17.01
C TYR A 694 12.01 -35.04 -17.92
N GLY A 695 12.27 -36.16 -18.62
CA GLY A 695 13.54 -36.41 -19.32
C GLY A 695 13.98 -35.38 -20.37
N SER A 696 13.09 -34.50 -20.86
CA SER A 696 13.47 -33.38 -21.75
C SER A 696 14.33 -32.31 -21.04
N ALA A 697 14.24 -32.19 -19.72
CA ALA A 697 14.99 -31.21 -18.93
C ALA A 697 16.45 -31.64 -18.63
N ALA A 698 16.88 -32.83 -19.05
CA ALA A 698 18.14 -33.45 -18.64
C ALA A 698 19.40 -32.62 -18.97
N GLU A 699 19.45 -31.97 -20.13
CA GLU A 699 20.60 -31.16 -20.54
C GLU A 699 20.65 -29.83 -19.77
N ILE A 700 19.50 -29.18 -19.59
CA ILE A 700 19.37 -27.94 -18.80
C ILE A 700 19.73 -28.19 -17.34
N PHE A 701 19.22 -29.27 -16.74
CA PHE A 701 19.56 -29.64 -15.37
C PHE A 701 21.06 -29.95 -15.20
N LYS A 702 21.70 -30.60 -16.18
CA LYS A 702 23.14 -30.85 -16.15
C LYS A 702 23.94 -29.54 -16.15
N ALA A 703 23.54 -28.54 -16.93
CA ALA A 703 24.16 -27.22 -16.91
C ALA A 703 23.94 -26.51 -15.57
N PHE A 704 22.70 -26.49 -15.07
CA PHE A 704 22.32 -25.91 -13.77
C PHE A 704 23.11 -26.51 -12.60
N SER A 705 23.19 -27.85 -12.53
CA SER A 705 24.00 -28.59 -11.55
C SER A 705 25.48 -28.22 -11.63
N THR A 706 26.06 -28.18 -12.84
CA THR A 706 27.46 -27.77 -13.05
C THR A 706 27.71 -26.33 -12.56
N MET A 707 26.76 -25.41 -12.78
CA MET A 707 26.86 -24.03 -12.31
C MET A 707 26.73 -23.91 -10.80
N ILE A 708 25.87 -24.71 -10.16
CA ILE A 708 25.77 -24.76 -8.69
C ILE A 708 27.04 -25.33 -8.09
N ASP A 709 27.54 -26.48 -8.56
CA ASP A 709 28.81 -27.06 -8.10
C ASP A 709 29.97 -26.05 -8.22
N SER A 710 30.03 -25.26 -9.29
CA SER A 710 31.02 -24.19 -9.44
C SER A 710 30.92 -23.05 -8.43
N ARG A 711 29.73 -22.86 -7.80
CA ARG A 711 29.48 -21.88 -6.72
C ARG A 711 29.57 -22.49 -5.31
N ARG A 712 29.80 -23.81 -5.17
CA ARG A 712 30.05 -24.53 -3.90
C ARG A 712 31.56 -24.68 -3.57
N GLY A 713 32.45 -24.18 -4.43
CA GLY A 713 33.91 -24.41 -4.40
C GLY A 713 34.66 -23.77 -3.24
#